data_AF-F2L793-F1
#
_entry.id   AF-F2L793-F1
#
_cell.length_a   1.000
_cell.length_b   1.000
_cell.length_c   1.000
_cell.angle_alpha   90.00
_cell.angle_beta   90.00
_cell.angle_gamma   90.00
#
_symmetry.space_group_name_H-M   'P 1'
#
loop_
_entity.id
_entity.type
_entity.pdbx_description
1 polymer ?
#
loop_
_entity_poly.entity_id
_entity_poly.type
_entity_poly.pdbx_seq_one_letter_code
_entity_poly.pdbx_strand_id
1 'polypeptide(L)'
;MQQRTRPASKARPSADLCVAPTRAIEVAQNARADRGRRARRLPYVAAGATAAAGYGAWGLSELAQLAAGPAGEVVVSTGTAGLCAAALGILRLHRGSVIPKLWRRRLWTAGASAASWVTAASAVGPVSWPMTAALVVGTAAASASWLRAHEVPTPPSLALPGQPIEKPARLAAADENPGVLLVRRWTENIAADGKPVPGSLLTDRVDLPHAIRWTVQTIPGSTSFSAMFAQRDRIAAGLRWGSARVLLEPSDVDESAAVLTVITKDILKDGIAYTGPRYRDGVIELGPFADGSGWSEYVAVDGVGCRNGMATGEPGSGKSAFLEAVAMGLKSSGEWVVLFGDGDPEGGSSPLLNNLADWPAAGPQQILQQLQALEAALIVRGMLKPTLTAGPDGTPIPITDPTTQIPVRELRPSRRFPAIKWILDELHRLSADPWLTERRFIPRLEQLVRIGRKYGIVVLTGSQSLLAPDYGNSTPLRGYLAARNLYAFRNGNKSEKAVVSGLEIAPSVLPPGGGYAFSTGSGRLAMLRVAWSPDMARHADGLPTTALDPDTELAIARFRPAAEADPATAFAEQTAKLAVWRAQQGAGAVPAATVPLDAGPTALPAAAGLAGLAVPSALTAANVIPIHRPATSAAPATSAAVEAGPDLEALSSSQQSVVEALRAGHQRTGAIAAQTGLRLPAVSKALSALADLGLAERVAHGNWVPAGAIADPAVKSS
;
A
#
# COMPACT_ATOMS: atom_id res chain seq x y z
N MET A 1 90.72 -28.18 -9.77
CA MET A 1 90.46 -28.05 -11.22
C MET A 1 89.00 -27.69 -11.41
N GLN A 2 88.72 -26.42 -11.71
CA GLN A 2 88.04 -25.94 -12.93
C GLN A 2 86.51 -26.14 -12.94
N GLN A 3 85.66 -25.24 -13.45
CA GLN A 3 85.63 -23.80 -13.64
C GLN A 3 84.27 -23.54 -14.31
N ARG A 4 83.56 -22.46 -13.90
CA ARG A 4 82.67 -21.58 -14.70
C ARG A 4 81.47 -22.23 -15.44
N THR A 5 80.29 -21.62 -15.59
CA THR A 5 79.94 -20.26 -16.04
C THR A 5 78.48 -19.93 -15.66
N ARG A 6 78.24 -18.68 -15.22
CA ARG A 6 76.94 -17.98 -15.38
C ARG A 6 76.78 -17.49 -16.83
N PRO A 7 75.54 -17.18 -17.26
CA PRO A 7 75.28 -15.78 -17.56
C PRO A 7 73.96 -15.25 -16.99
N ALA A 8 73.95 -13.93 -16.81
CA ALA A 8 72.89 -13.12 -16.23
C ALA A 8 71.84 -12.73 -17.28
N SER A 9 70.57 -12.67 -16.85
CA SER A 9 69.49 -11.97 -17.55
C SER A 9 68.90 -10.91 -16.62
N LYS A 10 68.94 -9.65 -17.06
CA LYS A 10 68.38 -8.46 -16.40
C LYS A 10 66.85 -8.51 -16.45
N ALA A 11 66.20 -8.66 -15.30
CA ALA A 11 64.77 -8.35 -15.16
C ALA A 11 64.58 -6.86 -14.82
N ARG A 12 63.82 -6.14 -15.66
CA ARG A 12 63.28 -4.81 -15.36
C ARG A 12 62.29 -4.91 -14.19
N PRO A 13 62.26 -3.94 -13.26
CA PRO A 13 61.19 -3.90 -12.25
C PRO A 13 59.87 -3.50 -12.93
N SER A 14 58.85 -4.35 -12.79
CA SER A 14 57.48 -4.11 -13.23
C SER A 14 56.78 -3.09 -12.31
N ALA A 15 56.10 -2.14 -12.95
CA ALA A 15 55.44 -0.99 -12.34
C ALA A 15 54.05 -1.33 -11.74
N ASP A 16 53.99 -2.27 -10.79
CA ASP A 16 52.73 -2.71 -10.14
C ASP A 16 52.67 -2.47 -8.62
N LEU A 17 53.39 -1.46 -8.13
CA LEU A 17 53.40 -1.07 -6.72
C LEU A 17 53.10 0.41 -6.54
N CYS A 18 51.91 0.88 -6.98
CA CYS A 18 51.50 2.27 -6.70
C CYS A 18 49.99 2.60 -6.74
N VAL A 19 49.07 1.64 -6.52
CA VAL A 19 47.60 1.94 -6.46
C VAL A 19 46.97 1.67 -5.07
N ALA A 20 47.73 1.11 -4.12
CA ALA A 20 47.26 0.84 -2.76
C ALA A 20 47.07 2.06 -1.80
N PRO A 21 47.71 3.23 -1.96
CA PRO A 21 47.62 4.27 -0.91
C PRO A 21 46.28 5.01 -0.92
N THR A 22 45.64 5.21 -2.06
CA THR A 22 44.48 6.12 -2.19
C THR A 22 43.22 5.59 -1.51
N ARG A 23 42.97 4.28 -1.57
CA ARG A 23 41.76 3.63 -1.03
C ARG A 23 41.83 3.42 0.49
N ALA A 24 43.02 3.13 1.02
CA ALA A 24 43.26 3.08 2.47
C ALA A 24 43.13 4.47 3.11
N ILE A 25 43.56 5.51 2.40
CA ILE A 25 43.38 6.91 2.82
C ILE A 25 41.88 7.27 2.84
N GLU A 26 41.10 6.87 1.83
CA GLU A 26 39.66 7.18 1.75
C GLU A 26 38.83 6.46 2.84
N VAL A 27 39.13 5.19 3.11
CA VAL A 27 38.49 4.42 4.22
C VAL A 27 38.86 5.01 5.58
N ALA A 28 40.13 5.38 5.78
CA ALA A 28 40.60 6.03 7.00
C ALA A 28 39.96 7.42 7.18
N GLN A 29 39.79 8.18 6.10
CA GLN A 29 39.11 9.48 6.09
C GLN A 29 37.62 9.34 6.45
N ASN A 30 36.90 8.38 5.85
CA ASN A 30 35.50 8.12 6.16
C ASN A 30 35.30 7.64 7.61
N ALA A 31 36.16 6.74 8.10
CA ALA A 31 36.13 6.29 9.50
C ALA A 31 36.49 7.41 10.49
N ARG A 32 37.31 8.39 10.08
CA ARG A 32 37.63 9.60 10.87
C ARG A 32 36.47 10.59 10.85
N ALA A 33 35.80 10.76 9.70
CA ALA A 33 34.62 11.60 9.55
C ALA A 33 33.43 11.06 10.37
N ASP A 34 33.19 9.75 10.36
CA ASP A 34 32.12 9.13 11.17
C ASP A 34 32.38 9.21 12.67
N ARG A 35 33.65 9.02 13.10
CA ARG A 35 34.05 9.27 14.49
C ARG A 35 33.86 10.73 14.89
N GLY A 36 34.21 11.68 14.02
CA GLY A 36 33.96 13.11 14.24
C GLY A 36 32.47 13.45 14.33
N ARG A 37 31.63 12.89 13.44
CA ARG A 37 30.17 13.08 13.47
C ARG A 37 29.53 12.54 14.74
N ARG A 38 29.95 11.36 15.22
CA ARG A 38 29.47 10.79 16.50
C ARG A 38 29.92 11.64 17.68
N ALA A 39 31.18 12.10 17.71
CA ALA A 39 31.70 12.95 18.76
C ALA A 39 30.99 14.32 18.84
N ARG A 40 30.57 14.89 17.70
CA ARG A 40 29.80 16.15 17.65
C ARG A 40 28.36 16.03 18.17
N ARG A 41 27.78 14.83 18.19
CA ARG A 41 26.42 14.60 18.74
C ARG A 41 26.40 14.53 20.27
N LEU A 42 27.53 14.18 20.88
CA LEU A 42 27.64 13.92 22.32
C LEU A 42 27.16 15.10 23.20
N PRO A 43 27.50 16.38 22.91
CA PRO A 43 27.03 17.51 23.73
C PRO A 43 25.51 17.71 23.66
N TYR A 44 24.90 17.47 22.50
CA TYR A 44 23.45 17.61 22.32
C TYR A 44 22.67 16.48 23.00
N VAL A 45 23.20 15.25 22.95
CA VAL A 45 22.65 14.12 23.70
C VAL A 45 22.73 14.39 25.20
N ALA A 46 23.85 14.93 25.68
CA ALA A 46 24.01 15.30 27.08
C ALA A 46 23.02 16.41 27.49
N ALA A 47 22.84 17.46 26.67
CA ALA A 47 21.87 18.51 26.94
C ALA A 47 20.42 18.01 26.92
N GLY A 48 20.07 17.10 26.00
CA GLY A 48 18.77 16.44 25.97
C GLY A 48 18.51 15.60 27.22
N ALA A 49 19.52 14.89 27.72
CA ALA A 49 19.43 14.14 28.97
C ALA A 49 19.27 15.08 30.19
N THR A 50 20.01 16.19 30.24
CA THR A 50 19.86 17.22 31.29
C THR A 50 18.47 17.83 31.28
N ALA A 51 17.92 18.14 30.10
CA ALA A 51 16.56 18.66 29.96
C ALA A 51 15.53 17.64 30.47
N ALA A 52 15.62 16.39 30.02
CA ALA A 52 14.73 15.31 30.45
C ALA A 52 14.76 15.09 31.98
N ALA A 53 15.95 15.16 32.59
CA ALA A 53 16.11 15.08 34.04
C ALA A 53 15.45 16.26 34.76
N GLY A 54 15.62 17.49 34.24
CA GLY A 54 14.94 18.68 34.77
C GLY A 54 13.41 18.59 34.69
N TYR A 55 12.87 18.16 33.54
CA TYR A 55 11.43 17.98 33.36
C TYR A 55 10.87 16.86 34.25
N GLY A 56 11.59 15.75 34.39
CA GLY A 56 11.21 14.65 35.28
C GLY A 56 11.20 15.09 36.74
N ALA A 57 12.21 15.84 37.17
CA ALA A 57 12.32 16.38 38.53
C ALA A 57 11.18 17.35 38.86
N TRP A 58 10.84 18.25 37.93
CA TRP A 58 9.70 19.15 38.09
C TRP A 58 8.36 18.40 38.17
N GLY A 59 8.15 17.39 37.31
CA GLY A 59 6.94 16.56 37.39
C GLY A 59 6.81 15.83 38.73
N LEU A 60 7.93 15.40 39.31
CA LEU A 60 7.96 14.79 40.65
C LEU A 60 7.75 15.81 41.77
N SER A 61 8.23 17.05 41.65
CA SER A 61 7.99 18.10 42.65
C SER A 61 6.53 18.53 42.69
N GLU A 62 5.86 18.62 41.53
CA GLU A 62 4.41 18.88 41.43
C GLU A 62 3.60 17.76 42.12
N LEU A 63 3.94 16.50 41.85
CA LEU A 63 3.30 15.35 42.50
C LEU A 63 3.53 15.33 44.02
N ALA A 64 4.73 15.72 44.47
CA ALA A 64 5.06 15.78 45.89
C ALA A 64 4.39 16.97 46.60
N GLN A 65 4.23 18.10 45.92
CA GLN A 65 3.49 19.27 46.42
C GLN A 65 2.00 18.91 46.60
N LEU A 66 1.42 18.19 45.64
CA LEU A 66 0.05 17.68 45.73
C LEU A 66 -0.16 16.68 46.88
N ALA A 67 0.87 15.89 47.21
CA ALA A 67 0.77 14.83 48.22
C ALA A 67 1.14 15.28 49.66
N ALA A 68 2.08 16.22 49.82
CA ALA A 68 2.69 16.53 51.12
C ALA A 68 2.82 18.04 51.41
N GLY A 69 2.24 18.91 50.57
CA GLY A 69 2.27 20.36 50.75
C GLY A 69 3.66 20.98 50.54
N PRO A 70 3.89 22.24 50.98
CA PRO A 70 5.11 23.00 50.69
C PRO A 70 6.40 22.36 51.21
N ALA A 71 6.31 21.53 52.27
CA ALA A 71 7.45 20.79 52.81
C ALA A 71 7.91 19.66 51.86
N GLY A 72 7.00 19.06 51.09
CA GLY A 72 7.33 18.02 50.10
C GLY A 72 8.11 18.55 48.89
N GLU A 73 7.83 19.79 48.48
CA GLU A 73 8.51 20.48 47.38
C GLU A 73 10.00 20.74 47.70
N VAL A 74 10.30 21.16 48.93
CA VAL A 74 11.68 21.39 49.39
C VAL A 74 12.46 20.07 49.47
N VAL A 75 11.84 18.98 49.94
CA VAL A 75 12.52 17.68 50.04
C VAL A 75 12.83 17.09 48.66
N VAL A 76 11.91 17.20 47.69
CA VAL A 76 12.11 16.65 46.34
C VAL A 76 13.09 17.50 45.51
N SER A 77 13.01 18.82 45.56
CA SER A 77 13.98 19.69 44.85
C SER A 77 15.42 19.50 45.36
N THR A 78 15.60 19.38 46.68
CA THR A 78 16.93 19.16 47.29
C THR A 78 17.45 17.74 47.04
N GLY A 79 16.57 16.72 47.09
CA GLY A 79 16.92 15.33 46.81
C GLY A 79 17.33 15.08 45.36
N THR A 80 16.68 15.76 44.41
CA THR A 80 16.98 15.61 42.98
C THR A 80 18.35 16.22 42.62
N ALA A 81 18.69 17.37 43.21
CA ALA A 81 20.01 17.98 43.08
C ALA A 81 21.13 17.05 43.61
N GLY A 82 20.89 16.39 44.75
CA GLY A 82 21.80 15.41 45.34
C GLY A 82 22.01 14.17 44.46
N LEU A 83 20.93 13.63 43.87
CA LEU A 83 21.00 12.47 42.97
C LEU A 83 21.74 12.79 41.66
N CYS A 84 21.52 13.97 41.08
CA CYS A 84 22.26 14.40 39.89
C CYS A 84 23.75 14.60 40.17
N ALA A 85 24.11 15.17 41.33
CA ALA A 85 25.50 15.30 41.76
C ALA A 85 26.16 13.93 42.01
N ALA A 86 25.45 12.98 42.61
CA ALA A 86 25.91 11.62 42.84
C ALA A 86 26.12 10.84 41.53
N ALA A 87 25.19 10.94 40.58
CA ALA A 87 25.30 10.31 39.26
C ALA A 87 26.52 10.84 38.46
N LEU A 88 26.76 12.16 38.52
CA LEU A 88 27.96 12.77 37.93
C LEU A 88 29.25 12.33 38.65
N GLY A 89 29.20 12.13 39.97
CA GLY A 89 30.29 11.56 40.77
C GLY A 89 30.63 10.11 40.42
N ILE A 90 29.62 9.26 40.19
CA ILE A 90 29.79 7.84 39.81
C ILE A 90 30.33 7.73 38.38
N LEU A 91 29.80 8.54 37.44
CA LEU A 91 30.30 8.60 36.07
C LEU A 91 31.79 9.01 36.02
N ARG A 92 32.19 9.88 36.94
CA ARG A 92 33.58 10.33 37.12
C ARG A 92 34.50 9.23 37.66
N LEU A 93 34.03 8.41 38.61
CA LEU A 93 34.79 7.27 39.14
C LEU A 93 35.00 6.19 38.08
N HIS A 94 33.99 5.91 37.24
CA HIS A 94 34.09 4.86 36.23
C HIS A 94 34.77 5.28 34.92
N ARG A 95 34.77 6.56 34.53
CA ARG A 95 35.36 7.03 33.25
C ARG A 95 36.53 8.01 33.39
N GLY A 96 36.95 8.34 34.61
CA GLY A 96 38.01 9.32 34.87
C GLY A 96 39.40 8.97 34.31
N SER A 97 39.67 7.68 34.07
CA SER A 97 40.92 7.20 33.45
C SER A 97 40.97 7.42 31.93
N VAL A 98 39.82 7.56 31.27
CA VAL A 98 39.70 7.67 29.80
C VAL A 98 39.69 9.14 29.34
N ILE A 99 39.41 10.08 30.25
CA ILE A 99 39.26 11.50 29.92
C ILE A 99 40.61 12.25 30.11
N PRO A 100 41.16 12.89 29.05
CA PRO A 100 42.41 13.65 29.14
C PRO A 100 42.35 14.75 30.22
N LYS A 101 43.46 14.99 30.91
CA LYS A 101 43.55 15.97 32.02
C LYS A 101 43.01 17.36 31.67
N LEU A 102 43.21 17.80 30.42
CA LEU A 102 42.74 19.09 29.89
C LEU A 102 41.20 19.24 29.87
N TRP A 103 40.46 18.13 29.77
CA TRP A 103 39.00 18.15 29.66
C TRP A 103 38.29 17.95 31.01
N ARG A 104 39.01 17.55 32.06
CA ARG A 104 38.41 17.29 33.38
C ARG A 104 37.82 18.54 34.02
N ARG A 105 38.53 19.68 33.95
CA ARG A 105 38.02 20.97 34.49
C ARG A 105 36.75 21.43 33.75
N ARG A 106 36.67 21.21 32.43
CA ARG A 106 35.48 21.58 31.63
C ARG A 106 34.30 20.65 31.89
N LEU A 107 34.57 19.37 32.12
CA LEU A 107 33.54 18.41 32.50
C LEU A 107 32.93 18.75 33.87
N TRP A 108 33.76 19.22 34.80
CA TRP A 108 33.32 19.72 36.11
C TRP A 108 32.41 20.94 36.02
N THR A 109 32.80 21.95 35.25
CA THR A 109 31.98 23.14 35.06
C THR A 109 30.67 22.79 34.35
N ALA A 110 30.72 21.93 33.34
CA ALA A 110 29.51 21.48 32.62
C ALA A 110 28.57 20.66 33.51
N GLY A 111 29.11 19.75 34.32
CA GLY A 111 28.32 18.95 35.27
C GLY A 111 27.70 19.79 36.38
N ALA A 112 28.46 20.73 36.95
CA ALA A 112 27.95 21.66 37.96
C ALA A 112 26.86 22.57 37.37
N SER A 113 27.08 23.13 36.18
CA SER A 113 26.06 23.94 35.49
C SER A 113 24.81 23.13 35.13
N ALA A 114 24.95 21.87 34.71
CA ALA A 114 23.82 20.99 34.43
C ALA A 114 23.02 20.67 35.72
N ALA A 115 23.70 20.40 36.83
CA ALA A 115 23.06 20.17 38.11
C ALA A 115 22.33 21.43 38.61
N SER A 116 22.99 22.60 38.58
CA SER A 116 22.36 23.88 38.93
C SER A 116 21.16 24.20 38.04
N TRP A 117 21.24 23.90 36.74
CA TRP A 117 20.13 24.10 35.83
C TRP A 117 18.95 23.16 36.13
N VAL A 118 19.20 21.88 36.40
CA VAL A 118 18.15 20.91 36.80
C VAL A 118 17.47 21.36 38.09
N THR A 119 18.23 21.83 39.08
CA THR A 119 17.66 22.37 40.33
C THR A 119 16.80 23.60 40.07
N ALA A 120 17.29 24.56 39.28
CA ALA A 120 16.51 25.74 38.91
C ALA A 120 15.24 25.38 38.12
N ALA A 121 15.35 24.40 37.20
CA ALA A 121 14.23 23.93 36.41
C ALA A 121 13.16 23.21 37.24
N SER A 122 13.58 22.47 38.27
CA SER A 122 12.66 21.84 39.22
C SER A 122 11.91 22.85 40.10
N ALA A 123 12.52 23.99 40.41
CA ALA A 123 11.94 25.00 41.32
C ALA A 123 11.06 26.05 40.62
N VAL A 124 11.45 26.48 39.41
CA VAL A 124 10.76 27.59 38.69
C VAL A 124 9.72 27.06 37.70
N GLY A 125 9.80 25.78 37.35
CA GLY A 125 8.94 25.15 36.37
C GLY A 125 9.33 25.43 34.90
N PRO A 126 8.97 24.54 33.97
CA PRO A 126 9.47 24.52 32.60
C PRO A 126 8.86 25.57 31.66
N VAL A 127 7.98 26.45 32.12
CA VAL A 127 7.21 27.35 31.25
C VAL A 127 8.00 28.61 30.84
N SER A 128 9.15 28.89 31.45
CA SER A 128 9.99 29.98 30.97
C SER A 128 10.85 29.52 29.77
N TRP A 129 10.42 29.88 28.56
CA TRP A 129 11.24 29.81 27.34
C TRP A 129 12.69 30.31 27.53
N PRO A 130 12.95 31.35 28.37
CA PRO A 130 14.29 31.77 28.74
C PRO A 130 15.18 30.68 29.36
N MET A 131 14.65 29.78 30.19
CA MET A 131 15.45 28.76 30.88
C MET A 131 15.88 27.63 29.93
N THR A 132 14.97 27.25 29.02
CA THR A 132 15.31 26.31 27.93
C THR A 132 16.30 26.94 26.95
N ALA A 133 16.12 28.22 26.61
CA ALA A 133 17.06 28.97 25.79
C ALA A 133 18.46 29.07 26.47
N ALA A 134 18.51 29.30 27.78
CA ALA A 134 19.75 29.34 28.55
C ALA A 134 20.48 27.99 28.54
N LEU A 135 19.76 26.86 28.60
CA LEU A 135 20.37 25.52 28.45
C LEU A 135 20.96 25.32 27.07
N VAL A 136 20.23 25.70 26.01
CA VAL A 136 20.68 25.57 24.63
C VAL A 136 21.91 26.44 24.37
N VAL A 137 21.88 27.72 24.77
CA VAL A 137 22.98 28.66 24.61
C VAL A 137 24.19 28.26 25.46
N GLY A 138 23.97 27.86 26.72
CA GLY A 138 25.03 27.39 27.61
C GLY A 138 25.69 26.11 27.10
N THR A 139 24.91 25.18 26.56
CA THR A 139 25.42 23.98 25.90
C THR A 139 26.23 24.35 24.66
N ALA A 140 25.73 25.25 23.81
CA ALA A 140 26.45 25.70 22.62
C ALA A 140 27.80 26.37 22.99
N ALA A 141 27.81 27.23 24.01
CA ALA A 141 29.02 27.89 24.48
C ALA A 141 30.04 26.92 25.10
N ALA A 142 29.60 26.03 25.98
CA ALA A 142 30.47 25.04 26.63
C ALA A 142 31.02 23.99 25.64
N SER A 143 30.21 23.64 24.64
CA SER A 143 30.59 22.67 23.60
C SER A 143 31.33 23.29 22.42
N ALA A 144 31.39 24.62 22.27
CA ALA A 144 32.05 25.28 21.14
C ALA A 144 33.51 24.82 20.95
N SER A 145 34.28 24.70 22.04
CA SER A 145 35.66 24.20 21.99
C SER A 145 35.76 22.72 21.65
N TRP A 146 34.79 21.90 22.06
CA TRP A 146 34.69 20.47 21.73
C TRP A 146 34.33 20.26 20.27
N LEU A 147 33.39 21.07 19.77
CA LEU A 147 32.96 21.08 18.37
C LEU A 147 34.09 21.55 17.45
N ARG A 148 34.91 22.52 17.87
CA ARG A 148 36.15 22.91 17.16
C ARG A 148 37.19 21.79 17.17
N ALA A 149 37.41 21.12 18.31
CA ALA A 149 38.37 20.02 18.41
C ALA A 149 37.94 18.76 17.61
N HIS A 150 36.65 18.62 17.29
CA HIS A 150 36.08 17.51 16.52
C HIS A 150 35.46 18.01 15.21
N GLU A 151 36.06 19.04 14.61
CA GLU A 151 35.64 19.54 13.30
C GLU A 151 35.71 18.41 12.27
N VAL A 152 34.59 18.18 11.58
CA VAL A 152 34.53 17.20 10.49
C VAL A 152 35.07 17.94 9.28
N PRO A 153 36.14 17.46 8.62
CA PRO A 153 36.68 18.12 7.44
C PRO A 153 35.56 18.34 6.43
N THR A 154 35.24 19.60 6.17
CA THR A 154 34.36 19.96 5.05
C THR A 154 35.11 19.51 3.79
N PRO A 155 34.52 18.68 2.92
CA PRO A 155 35.15 18.41 1.63
C PRO A 155 35.43 19.78 0.97
N PRO A 156 36.62 19.98 0.36
CA PRO A 156 36.96 21.27 -0.22
C PRO A 156 35.83 21.68 -1.16
N SER A 157 35.29 22.87 -0.92
CA SER A 157 34.30 23.50 -1.78
C SER A 157 34.92 23.66 -3.17
N LEU A 158 34.61 22.73 -4.08
CA LEU A 158 34.84 22.90 -5.51
C LEU A 158 33.83 23.94 -6.02
N ALA A 159 34.14 25.21 -5.78
CA ALA A 159 33.44 26.34 -6.36
C ALA A 159 34.45 27.46 -6.61
N LEU A 160 35.24 27.31 -7.68
CA LEU A 160 35.71 28.46 -8.44
C LEU A 160 34.62 28.76 -9.48
N PRO A 161 34.05 29.98 -9.54
CA PRO A 161 33.09 30.33 -10.58
C PRO A 161 33.82 30.40 -11.92
N GLY A 162 33.41 29.59 -12.90
CA GLY A 162 33.81 29.76 -14.29
C GLY A 162 34.63 28.65 -14.94
N GLN A 163 34.89 27.53 -14.26
CA GLN A 163 35.34 26.33 -14.98
C GLN A 163 34.14 25.44 -15.31
N PRO A 164 33.96 25.03 -16.59
CA PRO A 164 32.96 24.04 -16.92
C PRO A 164 33.26 22.79 -16.08
N ILE A 165 32.27 22.36 -15.31
CA ILE A 165 32.36 21.12 -14.57
C ILE A 165 32.46 20.01 -15.62
N GLU A 166 33.68 19.60 -15.94
CA GLU A 166 33.91 18.27 -16.47
C GLU A 166 33.33 17.33 -15.43
N LYS A 167 32.14 16.80 -15.73
CA LYS A 167 31.58 15.59 -15.15
C LYS A 167 32.79 14.68 -14.93
N PRO A 168 33.15 14.29 -13.69
CA PRO A 168 34.28 13.38 -13.51
C PRO A 168 34.00 12.23 -14.46
N ALA A 169 34.89 12.05 -15.43
CA ALA A 169 34.79 10.95 -16.36
C ALA A 169 34.51 9.75 -15.46
N ARG A 170 33.34 9.12 -15.63
CA ARG A 170 33.15 7.78 -15.08
C ARG A 170 34.42 7.09 -15.54
N LEU A 171 35.31 6.75 -14.61
CA LEU A 171 36.26 5.68 -14.83
C LEU A 171 35.40 4.65 -15.52
N ALA A 172 35.67 4.41 -16.81
CA ALA A 172 34.98 3.37 -17.55
C ALA A 172 35.20 2.16 -16.67
N ALA A 173 34.16 1.79 -15.92
CA ALA A 173 34.20 0.60 -15.13
C ALA A 173 34.45 -0.42 -16.20
N ALA A 174 35.66 -1.02 -16.20
CA ALA A 174 35.90 -2.22 -16.96
C ALA A 174 34.64 -3.06 -16.76
N ASP A 175 34.00 -3.51 -17.85
CA ASP A 175 32.72 -4.21 -17.84
C ASP A 175 32.84 -5.45 -16.93
N GLU A 176 32.74 -5.21 -15.63
CA GLU A 176 32.96 -6.21 -14.60
C GLU A 176 31.70 -7.06 -14.66
N ASN A 177 31.89 -8.33 -15.00
CA ASN A 177 30.78 -9.28 -15.13
C ASN A 177 29.84 -9.10 -13.93
N PRO A 178 28.55 -8.79 -14.15
CA PRO A 178 27.64 -8.42 -13.08
C PRO A 178 27.54 -9.50 -11.99
N GLY A 179 27.73 -10.77 -12.34
CA GLY A 179 27.79 -11.85 -11.36
C GLY A 179 28.99 -11.77 -10.41
N VAL A 180 30.18 -11.41 -10.92
CA VAL A 180 31.39 -11.23 -10.08
C VAL A 180 31.22 -10.05 -9.13
N LEU A 181 30.66 -8.95 -9.64
CA LEU A 181 30.34 -7.78 -8.83
C LEU A 181 29.34 -8.12 -7.71
N LEU A 182 28.32 -8.92 -8.02
CA LEU A 182 27.30 -9.33 -7.04
C LEU A 182 27.88 -10.26 -5.97
N VAL A 183 28.70 -11.24 -6.33
CA VAL A 183 29.40 -12.12 -5.37
C VAL A 183 30.32 -11.32 -4.45
N ARG A 184 31.08 -10.36 -4.99
CA ARG A 184 31.93 -9.47 -4.18
C ARG A 184 31.09 -8.67 -3.19
N ARG A 185 30.01 -8.04 -3.66
CA ARG A 185 29.12 -7.24 -2.81
C ARG A 185 28.41 -8.07 -1.76
N TRP A 186 28.03 -9.32 -2.08
CA TRP A 186 27.47 -10.26 -1.12
C TRP A 186 28.47 -10.52 0.00
N THR A 187 29.69 -10.91 -0.36
CA THR A 187 30.75 -11.21 0.60
C THR A 187 31.07 -10.02 1.51
N GLU A 188 31.23 -8.82 0.94
CA GLU A 188 31.64 -7.61 1.68
C GLU A 188 30.50 -7.00 2.52
N ASN A 189 29.27 -7.00 2.02
CA ASN A 189 28.18 -6.19 2.59
C ASN A 189 27.04 -7.00 3.20
N ILE A 190 26.96 -8.31 2.92
CA ILE A 190 25.85 -9.17 3.32
C ILE A 190 26.32 -10.33 4.20
N ALA A 191 27.37 -11.04 3.79
CA ALA A 191 27.89 -12.22 4.47
C ALA A 191 28.94 -11.94 5.56
N ALA A 192 29.53 -10.75 5.61
CA ALA A 192 30.52 -10.42 6.64
C ALA A 192 29.91 -10.33 8.06
N ASP A 193 30.77 -10.37 9.08
CA ASP A 193 30.31 -10.29 10.47
C ASP A 193 29.53 -8.99 10.76
N GLY A 194 28.41 -9.13 11.47
CA GLY A 194 27.51 -8.02 11.80
C GLY A 194 26.68 -7.48 10.61
N LYS A 195 26.70 -8.16 9.46
CA LYS A 195 25.89 -7.83 8.28
C LYS A 195 24.56 -8.63 8.27
N PRO A 196 23.67 -8.39 7.28
CA PRO A 196 22.35 -9.01 7.25
C PRO A 196 22.29 -10.54 7.34
N VAL A 197 23.21 -11.27 6.70
CA VAL A 197 23.20 -12.74 6.67
C VAL A 197 24.62 -13.28 6.87
N PRO A 198 25.19 -13.15 8.08
CA PRO A 198 26.60 -13.47 8.35
C PRO A 198 26.94 -14.93 8.02
N GLY A 199 28.12 -15.15 7.45
CA GLY A 199 28.63 -16.48 7.11
C GLY A 199 27.95 -17.16 5.92
N SER A 200 27.00 -16.49 5.25
CA SER A 200 26.32 -17.05 4.09
C SER A 200 27.18 -17.06 2.81
N LEU A 201 26.92 -18.04 1.95
CA LEU A 201 27.62 -18.22 0.67
C LEU A 201 26.64 -18.20 -0.49
N LEU A 202 27.08 -17.67 -1.63
CA LEU A 202 26.37 -17.83 -2.91
C LEU A 202 26.95 -19.02 -3.65
N THR A 203 26.08 -19.96 -4.02
CA THR A 203 26.38 -21.22 -4.71
C THR A 203 25.45 -21.37 -5.91
N ASP A 204 25.69 -22.38 -6.76
CA ASP A 204 24.84 -22.77 -7.88
C ASP A 204 24.38 -21.60 -8.77
N ARG A 205 25.34 -20.83 -9.29
CA ARG A 205 25.04 -19.71 -10.19
C ARG A 205 24.33 -20.20 -11.44
N VAL A 206 23.18 -19.59 -11.75
CA VAL A 206 22.46 -19.75 -13.01
C VAL A 206 22.25 -18.36 -13.63
N ASP A 207 22.80 -18.15 -14.82
CA ASP A 207 22.54 -16.93 -15.59
C ASP A 207 21.24 -17.09 -16.39
N LEU A 208 20.23 -16.29 -16.03
CA LEU A 208 18.96 -16.18 -16.76
C LEU A 208 19.04 -15.05 -17.81
N PRO A 209 18.10 -14.97 -18.77
CA PRO A 209 18.15 -13.94 -19.81
C PRO A 209 18.25 -12.50 -19.29
N HIS A 210 17.62 -12.19 -18.16
CA HIS A 210 17.54 -10.84 -17.58
C HIS A 210 17.89 -10.75 -16.09
N ALA A 211 18.33 -11.86 -15.51
CA ALA A 211 18.65 -11.97 -14.10
C ALA A 211 19.79 -12.96 -13.88
N ILE A 212 20.37 -12.92 -12.68
CA ILE A 212 21.29 -13.96 -12.24
C ILE A 212 20.73 -14.55 -10.96
N ARG A 213 20.67 -15.88 -10.91
CA ARG A 213 20.15 -16.67 -9.81
C ARG A 213 21.28 -17.40 -9.10
N TRP A 214 21.17 -17.51 -7.78
CA TRP A 214 22.06 -18.27 -6.91
C TRP A 214 21.27 -19.01 -5.84
N THR A 215 21.85 -20.08 -5.33
CA THR A 215 21.48 -20.65 -4.04
C THR A 215 22.28 -19.94 -2.96
N VAL A 216 21.59 -19.29 -2.02
CA VAL A 216 22.15 -18.77 -0.78
C VAL A 216 22.17 -19.90 0.23
N GLN A 217 23.36 -20.28 0.71
CA GLN A 217 23.52 -21.23 1.80
C GLN A 217 23.94 -20.48 3.07
N THR A 218 23.18 -20.62 4.15
CA THR A 218 23.52 -20.10 5.48
C THR A 218 24.17 -21.20 6.31
N ILE A 219 24.85 -20.82 7.38
CA ILE A 219 25.34 -21.80 8.35
C ILE A 219 24.12 -22.49 8.98
N PRO A 220 24.01 -23.83 8.97
CA PRO A 220 22.87 -24.53 9.55
C PRO A 220 22.58 -24.09 10.99
N GLY A 221 21.31 -23.79 11.28
CA GLY A 221 20.86 -23.29 12.59
C GLY A 221 21.20 -21.83 12.90
N SER A 222 21.91 -21.11 12.03
CA SER A 222 22.26 -19.70 12.27
C SER A 222 21.17 -18.72 11.81
N THR A 223 20.70 -18.86 10.56
CA THR A 223 19.73 -17.96 9.93
C THR A 223 18.78 -18.78 9.08
N SER A 224 17.50 -18.81 9.46
CA SER A 224 16.43 -19.42 8.66
C SER A 224 16.05 -18.57 7.46
N PHE A 225 15.32 -19.15 6.48
CA PHE A 225 14.75 -18.40 5.37
C PHE A 225 13.94 -17.19 5.84
N SER A 226 13.05 -17.38 6.81
CA SER A 226 12.22 -16.31 7.38
C SER A 226 13.07 -15.14 7.93
N ALA A 227 14.17 -15.44 8.62
CA ALA A 227 15.07 -14.43 9.17
C ALA A 227 15.82 -13.66 8.07
N MET A 228 16.29 -14.37 7.04
CA MET A 228 16.94 -13.77 5.87
C MET A 228 15.96 -12.92 5.06
N PHE A 229 14.76 -13.42 4.82
CA PHE A 229 13.70 -12.72 4.10
C PHE A 229 13.32 -11.40 4.79
N ALA A 230 13.26 -11.38 6.12
CA ALA A 230 13.06 -10.16 6.90
C ALA A 230 14.15 -9.09 6.68
N GLN A 231 15.36 -9.50 6.25
CA GLN A 231 16.47 -8.60 5.94
C GLN A 231 16.56 -8.21 4.45
N ARG A 232 15.58 -8.57 3.60
CA ARG A 232 15.62 -8.34 2.14
C ARG A 232 16.00 -6.91 1.76
N ASP A 233 15.45 -5.90 2.43
CA ASP A 233 15.76 -4.49 2.11
C ASP A 233 17.22 -4.13 2.40
N ARG A 234 17.82 -4.72 3.45
CA ARG A 234 19.25 -4.55 3.73
C ARG A 234 20.13 -5.36 2.79
N ILE A 235 19.67 -6.54 2.35
CA ILE A 235 20.32 -7.33 1.31
C ILE A 235 20.35 -6.54 -0.02
N ALA A 236 19.21 -6.00 -0.46
CA ALA A 236 19.12 -5.17 -1.64
C ALA A 236 20.02 -3.92 -1.55
N ALA A 237 20.03 -3.25 -0.39
CA ALA A 237 20.93 -2.12 -0.14
C ALA A 237 22.42 -2.53 -0.18
N GLY A 238 22.77 -3.70 0.37
CA GLY A 238 24.13 -4.27 0.35
C GLY A 238 24.60 -4.63 -1.06
N LEU A 239 23.71 -5.19 -1.88
CA LEU A 239 23.95 -5.41 -3.31
C LEU A 239 24.02 -4.09 -4.09
N ARG A 240 23.42 -3.01 -3.58
CA ARG A 240 23.13 -1.75 -4.26
C ARG A 240 22.24 -1.94 -5.49
N TRP A 241 21.21 -2.77 -5.33
CA TRP A 241 20.11 -2.94 -6.29
C TRP A 241 18.79 -2.47 -5.66
N GLY A 242 17.82 -2.07 -6.49
CA GLY A 242 16.48 -1.74 -6.00
C GLY A 242 15.80 -2.97 -5.38
N SER A 243 15.07 -2.79 -4.28
CA SER A 243 14.41 -3.90 -3.55
C SER A 243 13.46 -4.71 -4.45
N ALA A 244 12.80 -4.08 -5.43
CA ALA A 244 11.95 -4.76 -6.42
C ALA A 244 12.71 -5.64 -7.43
N ARG A 245 14.04 -5.52 -7.51
CA ARG A 245 14.91 -6.30 -8.41
C ARG A 245 15.65 -7.42 -7.70
N VAL A 246 15.42 -7.59 -6.40
CA VAL A 246 16.07 -8.60 -5.57
C VAL A 246 14.99 -9.50 -5.01
N LEU A 247 14.94 -10.73 -5.51
CA LEU A 247 13.98 -11.75 -5.14
C LEU A 247 14.66 -12.78 -4.24
N LEU A 248 13.99 -13.14 -3.15
CA LEU A 248 14.39 -14.22 -2.27
C LEU A 248 13.20 -15.18 -2.18
N GLU A 249 13.40 -16.41 -2.62
CA GLU A 249 12.40 -17.48 -2.61
C GLU A 249 12.91 -18.61 -1.71
N PRO A 250 12.02 -19.34 -1.01
CA PRO A 250 12.43 -20.49 -0.20
C PRO A 250 13.08 -21.57 -1.09
N SER A 251 14.03 -22.32 -0.54
CA SER A 251 14.61 -23.47 -1.21
C SER A 251 13.83 -24.74 -0.88
N ASP A 252 13.72 -25.66 -1.84
CA ASP A 252 13.14 -26.98 -1.61
C ASP A 252 14.08 -27.94 -0.84
N VAL A 253 15.32 -27.51 -0.57
CA VAL A 253 16.34 -28.34 0.11
C VAL A 253 16.14 -28.35 1.61
N ASP A 254 16.31 -27.19 2.27
CA ASP A 254 16.09 -27.00 3.70
C ASP A 254 15.98 -25.50 4.07
N GLU A 255 15.68 -25.23 5.35
CA GLU A 255 15.52 -23.87 5.91
C GLU A 255 16.82 -23.05 5.98
N SER A 256 17.98 -23.66 5.77
CA SER A 256 19.29 -22.99 5.67
C SER A 256 19.67 -22.62 4.23
N ALA A 257 18.79 -22.89 3.27
CA ALA A 257 18.97 -22.51 1.88
C ALA A 257 17.86 -21.57 1.38
N ALA A 258 18.20 -20.69 0.43
CA ALA A 258 17.23 -19.89 -0.30
C ALA A 258 17.68 -19.62 -1.73
N VAL A 259 16.73 -19.29 -2.60
CA VAL A 259 17.01 -18.90 -3.98
C VAL A 259 17.04 -17.37 -4.06
N LEU A 260 18.21 -16.81 -4.36
CA LEU A 260 18.39 -15.39 -4.64
C LEU A 260 18.36 -15.16 -6.16
N THR A 261 17.41 -14.37 -6.64
CA THR A 261 17.39 -13.90 -8.04
C THR A 261 17.56 -12.38 -8.08
N VAL A 262 18.58 -11.91 -8.80
CA VAL A 262 18.87 -10.48 -9.00
C VAL A 262 18.62 -10.10 -10.46
N ILE A 263 17.63 -9.25 -10.70
CA ILE A 263 17.29 -8.75 -12.04
C ILE A 263 18.36 -7.73 -12.48
N THR A 264 19.10 -8.09 -13.52
CA THR A 264 20.21 -7.29 -14.07
C THR A 264 19.76 -6.38 -15.21
N LYS A 265 18.73 -6.78 -15.96
CA LYS A 265 18.15 -6.01 -17.07
C LYS A 265 16.65 -5.80 -16.84
N ASP A 266 16.21 -4.55 -16.95
CA ASP A 266 14.80 -4.19 -16.80
C ASP A 266 14.12 -4.13 -18.16
N ILE A 267 13.55 -5.27 -18.57
CA ILE A 267 12.80 -5.39 -19.83
C ILE A 267 11.36 -4.88 -19.72
N LEU A 268 10.88 -4.67 -18.50
CA LEU A 268 9.49 -4.29 -18.26
C LEU A 268 9.30 -2.78 -18.38
N LYS A 269 10.37 -1.98 -18.24
CA LYS A 269 10.34 -0.50 -18.22
C LYS A 269 9.57 0.12 -19.39
N ASP A 270 9.80 -0.34 -20.60
CA ASP A 270 9.27 0.27 -21.82
C ASP A 270 7.81 -0.13 -22.10
N GLY A 271 7.22 -0.96 -21.24
CA GLY A 271 5.90 -1.53 -21.43
C GLY A 271 5.95 -2.82 -22.23
N ILE A 272 4.90 -3.63 -22.08
CA ILE A 272 4.76 -4.88 -22.81
C ILE A 272 3.56 -4.71 -23.74
N ALA A 273 3.77 -4.85 -25.05
CA ALA A 273 2.70 -4.70 -26.02
C ALA A 273 1.73 -5.89 -25.91
N TYR A 274 0.44 -5.59 -25.78
CA TYR A 274 -0.61 -6.60 -25.93
C TYR A 274 -0.74 -6.99 -27.40
N THR A 275 -0.60 -8.28 -27.68
CA THR A 275 -0.58 -8.85 -29.05
C THR A 275 -1.87 -9.59 -29.40
N GLY A 276 -2.87 -9.50 -28.53
CA GLY A 276 -4.15 -10.20 -28.68
C GLY A 276 -4.36 -11.27 -27.61
N PRO A 277 -5.58 -11.80 -27.52
CA PRO A 277 -5.95 -12.79 -26.52
C PRO A 277 -5.29 -14.14 -26.76
N ARG A 278 -4.80 -14.75 -25.69
CA ARG A 278 -4.15 -16.07 -25.72
C ARG A 278 -4.76 -16.94 -24.64
N TYR A 279 -5.50 -17.95 -25.06
CA TYR A 279 -6.05 -18.97 -24.19
C TYR A 279 -5.48 -20.32 -24.59
N ARG A 280 -4.90 -21.04 -23.63
CA ARG A 280 -4.37 -22.39 -23.84
C ARG A 280 -4.67 -23.24 -22.61
N ASP A 281 -5.38 -24.35 -22.80
CA ASP A 281 -5.59 -25.38 -21.77
C ASP A 281 -6.06 -24.84 -20.41
N GLY A 282 -6.96 -23.85 -20.41
CA GLY A 282 -7.46 -23.26 -19.18
C GLY A 282 -6.68 -22.07 -18.65
N VAL A 283 -5.67 -21.60 -19.36
CA VAL A 283 -4.74 -20.56 -18.92
C VAL A 283 -4.70 -19.39 -19.91
N ILE A 284 -4.54 -18.17 -19.37
CA ILE A 284 -4.42 -16.92 -20.13
C ILE A 284 -3.07 -16.28 -19.85
N GLU A 285 -2.29 -16.06 -20.90
CA GLU A 285 -1.00 -15.35 -20.81
C GLU A 285 -1.23 -13.85 -20.66
N LEU A 286 -0.65 -13.24 -19.62
CA LEU A 286 -0.88 -11.82 -19.30
C LEU A 286 0.32 -10.92 -19.56
N GLY A 287 1.53 -11.40 -19.32
CA GLY A 287 2.74 -10.59 -19.46
C GLY A 287 3.97 -11.29 -18.90
N PRO A 288 5.19 -10.95 -19.34
CA PRO A 288 6.41 -11.59 -18.91
C PRO A 288 6.79 -11.23 -17.46
N PHE A 289 7.52 -12.15 -16.82
CA PHE A 289 8.23 -11.88 -15.57
C PHE A 289 9.50 -11.07 -15.81
N ALA A 290 9.85 -10.23 -14.84
CA ALA A 290 10.99 -9.32 -14.91
C ALA A 290 12.36 -10.03 -15.03
N ASP A 291 12.45 -11.28 -14.57
CA ASP A 291 13.67 -12.09 -14.63
C ASP A 291 13.85 -12.85 -15.95
N GLY A 292 12.87 -12.78 -16.87
CA GLY A 292 12.92 -13.39 -18.20
C GLY A 292 12.62 -14.89 -18.23
N SER A 293 12.11 -15.45 -17.13
CA SER A 293 11.86 -16.90 -17.01
C SER A 293 10.52 -17.38 -17.57
N GLY A 294 9.76 -16.50 -18.23
CA GLY A 294 8.51 -16.86 -18.90
C GLY A 294 7.42 -15.81 -18.75
N TRP A 295 6.18 -16.25 -19.01
CA TRP A 295 4.97 -15.43 -18.93
C TRP A 295 4.20 -15.73 -17.63
N SER A 296 3.59 -14.69 -17.09
CA SER A 296 2.58 -14.78 -16.06
C SER A 296 1.29 -15.28 -16.66
N GLU A 297 0.67 -16.21 -15.95
CA GLU A 297 -0.47 -16.99 -16.40
C GLU A 297 -1.63 -16.83 -15.43
N TYR A 298 -2.79 -16.36 -15.92
CA TYR A 298 -4.05 -16.44 -15.18
C TYR A 298 -4.69 -17.79 -15.45
N VAL A 299 -4.87 -18.60 -14.41
CA VAL A 299 -5.43 -19.94 -14.54
C VAL A 299 -6.95 -19.86 -14.41
N ALA A 300 -7.69 -19.91 -15.51
CA ALA A 300 -9.15 -19.88 -15.51
C ALA A 300 -9.78 -21.20 -15.04
N VAL A 301 -9.20 -22.34 -15.43
CA VAL A 301 -9.59 -23.70 -15.02
C VAL A 301 -8.34 -24.56 -14.88
N ASP A 302 -8.32 -25.45 -13.88
CA ASP A 302 -7.24 -26.41 -13.66
C ASP A 302 -7.78 -27.84 -13.48
N GLY A 303 -6.90 -28.80 -13.14
CA GLY A 303 -7.23 -30.20 -12.84
C GLY A 303 -8.29 -30.42 -11.74
N VAL A 304 -8.66 -29.37 -11.00
CA VAL A 304 -9.55 -29.45 -9.85
C VAL A 304 -10.78 -28.52 -10.03
N GLY A 305 -10.90 -27.82 -11.18
CA GLY A 305 -12.09 -27.06 -11.60
C GLY A 305 -11.82 -25.59 -11.91
N CYS A 306 -12.88 -24.83 -12.19
CA CYS A 306 -12.78 -23.40 -12.48
C CYS A 306 -12.24 -22.61 -11.28
N ARG A 307 -11.44 -21.57 -11.52
CA ARG A 307 -10.87 -20.75 -10.44
C ARG A 307 -11.54 -19.38 -10.34
N ASN A 308 -11.71 -18.92 -9.10
CA ASN A 308 -11.96 -17.51 -8.83
C ASN A 308 -10.67 -16.71 -9.04
N GLY A 309 -10.72 -15.39 -8.92
CA GLY A 309 -9.52 -14.56 -8.88
C GLY A 309 -9.79 -13.18 -8.33
N MET A 310 -8.69 -12.45 -8.12
CA MET A 310 -8.72 -11.11 -7.56
C MET A 310 -7.59 -10.25 -8.12
N ALA A 311 -7.90 -9.00 -8.41
CA ALA A 311 -6.94 -7.96 -8.73
C ALA A 311 -7.09 -6.79 -7.74
N THR A 312 -5.98 -6.35 -7.16
CA THR A 312 -5.94 -5.19 -6.25
C THR A 312 -4.96 -4.16 -6.77
N GLY A 313 -5.27 -2.88 -6.62
CA GLY A 313 -4.34 -1.80 -6.95
C GLY A 313 -5.00 -0.44 -6.98
N GLU A 314 -4.20 0.61 -6.79
CA GLU A 314 -4.67 1.99 -6.87
C GLU A 314 -5.12 2.36 -8.30
N PRO A 315 -5.94 3.41 -8.47
CA PRO A 315 -6.26 3.95 -9.79
C PRO A 315 -4.99 4.20 -10.63
N GLY A 316 -5.03 3.81 -11.91
CA GLY A 316 -3.88 3.93 -12.83
C GLY A 316 -2.78 2.86 -12.66
N SER A 317 -2.95 1.89 -11.75
CA SER A 317 -1.99 0.80 -11.53
C SER A 317 -1.97 -0.26 -12.64
N GLY A 318 -2.96 -0.28 -13.52
CA GLY A 318 -3.09 -1.27 -14.62
C GLY A 318 -4.07 -2.41 -14.36
N LYS A 319 -4.84 -2.35 -13.26
CA LYS A 319 -5.89 -3.32 -12.90
C LYS A 319 -6.92 -3.53 -14.02
N SER A 320 -7.48 -2.46 -14.59
CA SER A 320 -8.52 -2.56 -15.63
C SER A 320 -8.01 -3.24 -16.90
N ALA A 321 -6.79 -2.90 -17.35
CA ALA A 321 -6.14 -3.56 -18.48
C ALA A 321 -5.95 -5.08 -18.26
N PHE A 322 -5.70 -5.49 -17.01
CA PHE A 322 -5.66 -6.90 -16.64
C PHE A 322 -7.03 -7.57 -16.72
N LEU A 323 -8.09 -6.94 -16.21
CA LEU A 323 -9.45 -7.49 -16.29
C LEU A 323 -9.89 -7.64 -17.75
N GLU A 324 -9.58 -6.66 -18.58
CA GLU A 324 -9.80 -6.68 -20.04
C GLU A 324 -9.04 -7.80 -20.74
N ALA A 325 -7.74 -7.97 -20.44
CA ALA A 325 -6.93 -9.05 -21.00
C ALA A 325 -7.45 -10.44 -20.62
N VAL A 326 -7.89 -10.61 -19.37
CA VAL A 326 -8.51 -11.86 -18.91
C VAL A 326 -9.84 -12.10 -19.64
N ALA A 327 -10.71 -11.08 -19.74
CA ALA A 327 -11.99 -11.22 -20.43
C ALA A 327 -11.82 -11.62 -21.90
N MET A 328 -10.92 -10.95 -22.63
CA MET A 328 -10.62 -11.29 -24.03
C MET A 328 -10.03 -12.69 -24.16
N GLY A 329 -9.14 -13.09 -23.25
CA GLY A 329 -8.60 -14.46 -23.21
C GLY A 329 -9.68 -15.51 -22.98
N LEU A 330 -10.62 -15.27 -22.07
CA LEU A 330 -11.75 -16.19 -21.86
C LEU A 330 -12.62 -16.28 -23.11
N LYS A 331 -12.96 -15.14 -23.71
CA LYS A 331 -13.82 -15.07 -24.89
C LYS A 331 -13.21 -15.74 -26.11
N SER A 332 -11.88 -15.64 -26.32
CA SER A 332 -11.23 -16.26 -27.48
C SER A 332 -11.32 -17.79 -27.53
N SER A 333 -11.60 -18.45 -26.40
CA SER A 333 -11.80 -19.91 -26.35
C SER A 333 -13.17 -20.36 -26.91
N GLY A 334 -14.20 -19.51 -26.81
CA GLY A 334 -15.60 -19.90 -27.04
C GLY A 334 -16.18 -20.87 -26.00
N GLU A 335 -15.53 -21.04 -24.84
CA GLU A 335 -15.95 -21.95 -23.76
C GLU A 335 -16.44 -21.21 -22.51
N TRP A 336 -16.43 -19.88 -22.56
CA TRP A 336 -16.77 -19.02 -21.43
C TRP A 336 -17.81 -17.99 -21.82
N VAL A 337 -18.76 -17.80 -20.91
CA VAL A 337 -19.68 -16.67 -20.87
C VAL A 337 -19.14 -15.69 -19.83
N VAL A 338 -18.95 -14.45 -20.24
CA VAL A 338 -18.39 -13.37 -19.41
C VAL A 338 -19.52 -12.43 -19.03
N LEU A 339 -19.79 -12.33 -17.73
CA LEU A 339 -20.65 -11.28 -17.17
C LEU A 339 -19.73 -10.19 -16.64
N PHE A 340 -20.12 -8.94 -16.83
CA PHE A 340 -19.41 -7.81 -16.26
C PHE A 340 -20.34 -7.02 -15.35
N GLY A 341 -19.92 -6.80 -14.11
CA GLY A 341 -20.59 -5.92 -13.17
C GLY A 341 -19.67 -4.77 -12.79
N ASP A 342 -20.09 -3.56 -13.11
CA ASP A 342 -19.38 -2.32 -12.84
C ASP A 342 -19.85 -1.67 -11.53
N GLY A 343 -18.96 -1.62 -10.54
CA GLY A 343 -19.20 -0.89 -9.29
C GLY A 343 -19.26 0.63 -9.44
N ASP A 344 -18.92 1.17 -10.62
CA ASP A 344 -19.25 2.54 -10.99
C ASP A 344 -20.73 2.67 -11.37
N PRO A 345 -21.51 3.53 -10.69
CA PRO A 345 -22.95 3.70 -10.96
C PRO A 345 -23.30 4.05 -12.41
N GLU A 346 -22.38 4.71 -13.14
CA GLU A 346 -22.60 5.10 -14.53
C GLU A 346 -21.95 4.13 -15.55
N GLY A 347 -21.38 3.01 -15.10
CA GLY A 347 -20.75 2.01 -15.98
C GLY A 347 -19.45 2.49 -16.62
N GLY A 348 -18.75 3.43 -15.98
CA GLY A 348 -17.58 4.11 -16.54
C GLY A 348 -16.22 3.41 -16.34
N SER A 349 -16.14 2.27 -15.64
CA SER A 349 -14.84 1.70 -15.23
C SER A 349 -14.05 1.07 -16.40
N SER A 350 -14.73 0.40 -17.32
CA SER A 350 -14.15 -0.14 -18.55
C SER A 350 -15.19 -0.20 -19.67
N PRO A 351 -15.16 0.74 -20.63
CA PRO A 351 -15.99 0.68 -21.83
C PRO A 351 -15.78 -0.60 -22.64
N LEU A 352 -14.56 -1.13 -22.66
CA LEU A 352 -14.23 -2.36 -23.36
C LEU A 352 -14.96 -3.56 -22.74
N LEU A 353 -14.94 -3.70 -21.41
CA LEU A 353 -15.63 -4.81 -20.75
C LEU A 353 -17.15 -4.72 -20.89
N ASN A 354 -17.72 -3.51 -20.86
CA ASN A 354 -19.15 -3.33 -21.14
C ASN A 354 -19.53 -3.81 -22.54
N ASN A 355 -18.70 -3.57 -23.55
CA ASN A 355 -18.97 -4.00 -24.92
C ASN A 355 -18.64 -5.49 -25.17
N LEU A 356 -17.66 -6.04 -24.45
CA LEU A 356 -17.19 -7.41 -24.65
C LEU A 356 -18.02 -8.45 -23.89
N ALA A 357 -18.58 -8.07 -22.74
CA ALA A 357 -19.34 -8.99 -21.89
C ALA A 357 -20.61 -9.49 -22.58
N ASP A 358 -20.96 -10.75 -22.34
CA ASP A 358 -22.21 -11.34 -22.80
C ASP A 358 -23.42 -10.78 -22.01
N TRP A 359 -23.17 -10.21 -20.84
CA TRP A 359 -24.14 -9.42 -20.07
C TRP A 359 -23.39 -8.38 -19.22
N PRO A 360 -23.37 -7.10 -19.64
CA PRO A 360 -22.89 -5.99 -18.81
C PRO A 360 -23.96 -5.56 -17.81
N ALA A 361 -23.53 -5.03 -16.67
CA ALA A 361 -24.39 -4.46 -15.65
C ALA A 361 -23.68 -3.29 -14.99
N ALA A 362 -24.37 -2.15 -14.90
CA ALA A 362 -23.88 -0.97 -14.20
C ALA A 362 -24.72 -0.71 -12.96
N GLY A 363 -24.05 -0.48 -11.83
CA GLY A 363 -24.66 -0.07 -10.58
C GLY A 363 -25.36 -1.18 -9.77
N PRO A 364 -25.80 -0.84 -8.55
CA PRO A 364 -26.21 -1.80 -7.52
C PRO A 364 -27.34 -2.77 -7.94
N GLN A 365 -28.37 -2.28 -8.62
CA GLN A 365 -29.57 -3.05 -8.91
C GLN A 365 -29.31 -4.12 -9.99
N GLN A 366 -28.62 -3.75 -11.07
CA GLN A 366 -28.31 -4.68 -12.16
C GLN A 366 -27.29 -5.74 -11.72
N ILE A 367 -26.31 -5.35 -10.90
CA ILE A 367 -25.35 -6.28 -10.31
C ILE A 367 -26.05 -7.29 -9.38
N LEU A 368 -27.05 -6.86 -8.62
CA LEU A 368 -27.85 -7.78 -7.82
C LEU A 368 -28.65 -8.77 -8.69
N GLN A 369 -29.17 -8.33 -9.84
CA GLN A 369 -29.85 -9.21 -10.80
C GLN A 369 -28.90 -10.25 -11.38
N GLN A 370 -27.67 -9.86 -11.73
CA GLN A 370 -26.63 -10.81 -12.12
C GLN A 370 -26.34 -11.82 -11.00
N LEU A 371 -26.19 -11.39 -9.74
CA LEU A 371 -26.00 -12.31 -8.62
C LEU A 371 -27.16 -13.31 -8.49
N GLN A 372 -28.41 -12.84 -8.60
CA GLN A 372 -29.61 -13.69 -8.55
C GLN A 372 -29.66 -14.69 -9.71
N ALA A 373 -29.28 -14.27 -10.91
CA ALA A 373 -29.12 -15.15 -12.06
C ALA A 373 -28.07 -16.24 -11.82
N LEU A 374 -26.91 -15.87 -11.26
CA LEU A 374 -25.84 -16.82 -10.97
C LEU A 374 -26.22 -17.83 -9.89
N GLU A 375 -26.97 -17.41 -8.87
CA GLU A 375 -27.54 -18.33 -7.87
C GLU A 375 -28.56 -19.30 -8.49
N ALA A 376 -29.41 -18.82 -9.41
CA ALA A 376 -30.32 -19.69 -10.15
C ALA A 376 -29.59 -20.69 -11.04
N ALA A 377 -28.57 -20.24 -11.78
CA ALA A 377 -27.70 -21.08 -12.59
C ALA A 377 -27.00 -22.14 -11.73
N LEU A 378 -26.56 -21.78 -10.53
CA LEU A 378 -25.93 -22.69 -9.59
C LEU A 378 -26.87 -23.83 -9.16
N ILE A 379 -28.15 -23.52 -8.91
CA ILE A 379 -29.17 -24.50 -8.58
C ILE A 379 -29.39 -25.47 -9.76
N VAL A 380 -29.58 -24.93 -10.97
CA VAL A 380 -29.81 -25.74 -12.17
C VAL A 380 -28.61 -26.61 -12.51
N ARG A 381 -27.39 -26.06 -12.46
CA ARG A 381 -26.16 -26.84 -12.65
C ARG A 381 -25.93 -27.86 -11.54
N GLY A 382 -26.45 -27.61 -10.34
CA GLY A 382 -26.55 -28.58 -9.25
C GLY A 382 -27.37 -29.81 -9.63
N MET A 383 -28.46 -29.63 -10.37
CA MET A 383 -29.33 -30.70 -10.87
C MET A 383 -28.78 -31.37 -12.14
N LEU A 384 -28.08 -30.63 -13.00
CA LEU A 384 -27.47 -31.17 -14.22
C LEU A 384 -26.24 -32.03 -13.94
N LYS A 385 -25.35 -31.59 -13.05
CA LYS A 385 -24.10 -32.31 -12.77
C LYS A 385 -24.26 -33.82 -12.48
N PRO A 386 -25.24 -34.28 -11.67
CA PRO A 386 -25.44 -35.72 -11.43
C PRO A 386 -25.98 -36.49 -12.65
N THR A 387 -26.48 -35.82 -13.69
CA THR A 387 -27.00 -36.44 -14.92
C THR A 387 -25.98 -36.50 -16.06
N LEU A 388 -24.76 -36.00 -15.82
CA LEU A 388 -23.69 -35.92 -16.80
C LEU A 388 -22.51 -36.81 -16.41
N THR A 389 -21.88 -37.46 -17.39
CA THR A 389 -20.61 -38.19 -17.24
C THR A 389 -19.52 -37.58 -18.14
N ALA A 390 -18.27 -37.98 -17.94
CA ALA A 390 -17.16 -37.52 -18.76
C ALA A 390 -17.16 -38.28 -20.10
N GLY A 391 -17.23 -37.54 -21.20
CA GLY A 391 -17.08 -38.07 -22.54
C GLY A 391 -15.63 -38.49 -22.84
N PRO A 392 -15.38 -39.09 -24.01
CA PRO A 392 -14.06 -39.56 -24.41
C PRO A 392 -12.97 -38.47 -24.42
N ASP A 393 -13.36 -37.23 -24.70
CA ASP A 393 -12.52 -36.02 -24.72
C ASP A 393 -12.55 -35.25 -23.38
N GLY A 394 -13.20 -35.80 -22.35
CA GLY A 394 -13.40 -35.17 -21.05
C GLY A 394 -14.54 -34.15 -21.02
N THR A 395 -15.25 -33.92 -22.12
CA THR A 395 -16.39 -32.99 -22.13
C THR A 395 -17.61 -33.61 -21.43
N PRO A 396 -18.43 -32.83 -20.71
CA PRO A 396 -19.63 -33.39 -20.06
C PRO A 396 -20.66 -33.85 -21.11
N ILE A 397 -21.14 -35.08 -20.99
CA ILE A 397 -22.20 -35.67 -21.83
C ILE A 397 -23.28 -36.31 -20.96
N PRO A 398 -24.54 -36.42 -21.43
CA PRO A 398 -25.60 -37.09 -20.68
C PRO A 398 -25.28 -38.54 -20.33
N ILE A 399 -25.64 -38.95 -19.12
CA ILE A 399 -25.61 -40.36 -18.70
C ILE A 399 -26.72 -41.10 -19.45
N THR A 400 -26.33 -42.17 -20.13
CA THR A 400 -27.23 -43.11 -20.80
C THR A 400 -27.40 -44.41 -20.00
N ASP A 401 -26.41 -44.78 -19.19
CA ASP A 401 -26.44 -45.94 -18.30
C ASP A 401 -25.87 -45.58 -16.91
N PRO A 402 -26.72 -45.34 -15.91
CA PRO A 402 -26.29 -44.95 -14.56
C PRO A 402 -25.61 -46.08 -13.78
N THR A 403 -25.62 -47.33 -14.28
CA THR A 403 -24.96 -48.46 -13.60
C THR A 403 -23.47 -48.54 -13.92
N THR A 404 -23.05 -48.00 -15.07
CA THR A 404 -21.66 -48.05 -15.55
C THR A 404 -21.01 -46.67 -15.62
N GLN A 405 -21.81 -45.61 -15.83
CA GLN A 405 -21.30 -44.25 -15.99
C GLN A 405 -21.35 -43.48 -14.66
N ILE A 406 -20.19 -42.94 -14.26
CA ILE A 406 -20.06 -42.17 -13.03
C ILE A 406 -20.34 -40.69 -13.33
N PRO A 407 -21.14 -40.00 -12.51
CA PRO A 407 -21.36 -38.57 -12.68
C PRO A 407 -20.08 -37.74 -12.63
N VAL A 408 -20.03 -36.66 -13.40
CA VAL A 408 -18.91 -35.73 -13.39
C VAL A 408 -18.76 -35.09 -12.01
N ARG A 409 -17.52 -34.97 -11.53
CA ARG A 409 -17.21 -34.31 -10.26
C ARG A 409 -17.40 -32.79 -10.34
N GLU A 410 -17.16 -32.24 -11.53
CA GLU A 410 -17.17 -30.82 -11.84
C GLU A 410 -17.62 -30.57 -13.28
N LEU A 411 -18.30 -29.45 -13.51
CA LEU A 411 -18.60 -28.98 -14.87
C LEU A 411 -17.42 -28.18 -15.40
N ARG A 412 -16.62 -28.81 -16.25
CA ARG A 412 -15.51 -28.16 -16.94
C ARG A 412 -16.03 -27.28 -18.09
N PRO A 413 -15.41 -26.12 -18.35
CA PRO A 413 -15.73 -25.31 -19.52
C PRO A 413 -15.60 -26.15 -20.79
N SER A 414 -16.59 -26.01 -21.66
CA SER A 414 -16.60 -26.57 -23.01
C SER A 414 -17.62 -25.78 -23.83
N ARG A 415 -17.62 -25.93 -25.15
CA ARG A 415 -18.63 -25.29 -26.00
C ARG A 415 -20.07 -25.76 -25.72
N ARG A 416 -20.22 -26.99 -25.21
CA ARG A 416 -21.54 -27.56 -24.86
C ARG A 416 -22.02 -27.11 -23.48
N PHE A 417 -21.09 -27.00 -22.53
CA PHE A 417 -21.34 -26.51 -21.18
C PHE A 417 -20.36 -25.38 -20.85
N PRO A 418 -20.60 -24.16 -21.36
CA PRO A 418 -19.70 -23.05 -21.11
C PRO A 418 -19.64 -22.70 -19.63
N ALA A 419 -18.46 -22.35 -19.14
CA ALA A 419 -18.35 -21.82 -17.78
C ALA A 419 -18.72 -20.33 -17.76
N ILE A 420 -19.22 -19.87 -16.62
CA ILE A 420 -19.56 -18.48 -16.39
C ILE A 420 -18.45 -17.83 -15.57
N LYS A 421 -17.82 -16.80 -16.12
CA LYS A 421 -16.93 -15.91 -15.38
C LYS A 421 -17.65 -14.59 -15.13
N TRP A 422 -17.87 -14.27 -13.87
CA TRP A 422 -18.39 -12.97 -13.48
C TRP A 422 -17.24 -12.06 -13.07
N ILE A 423 -16.99 -11.02 -13.87
CA ILE A 423 -15.97 -10.00 -13.61
C ILE A 423 -16.67 -8.84 -12.89
N LEU A 424 -16.27 -8.58 -11.66
CA LEU A 424 -16.77 -7.47 -10.84
C LEU A 424 -15.67 -6.44 -10.65
N ASP A 425 -15.74 -5.28 -11.28
CA ASP A 425 -14.82 -4.19 -10.97
C ASP A 425 -15.35 -3.31 -9.82
N GLU A 426 -14.44 -2.64 -9.14
CA GLU A 426 -14.71 -1.76 -8.00
C GLU A 426 -15.55 -2.42 -6.87
N LEU A 427 -15.23 -3.67 -6.50
CA LEU A 427 -15.95 -4.43 -5.46
C LEU A 427 -16.10 -3.66 -4.14
N HIS A 428 -15.09 -2.89 -3.74
CA HIS A 428 -15.15 -2.07 -2.52
C HIS A 428 -16.33 -1.09 -2.52
N ARG A 429 -16.70 -0.52 -3.68
CA ARG A 429 -17.89 0.34 -3.80
C ARG A 429 -19.17 -0.46 -3.57
N LEU A 430 -19.28 -1.62 -4.21
CA LEU A 430 -20.42 -2.54 -4.06
C LEU A 430 -20.56 -3.07 -2.63
N SER A 431 -19.44 -3.29 -1.95
CA SER A 431 -19.42 -3.79 -0.57
C SER A 431 -19.87 -2.75 0.45
N ALA A 432 -19.69 -1.46 0.14
CA ALA A 432 -20.05 -0.34 0.98
C ALA A 432 -21.42 0.27 0.60
N ASP A 433 -22.00 -0.12 -0.52
CA ASP A 433 -23.30 0.35 -0.99
C ASP A 433 -24.41 -0.04 0.01
N PRO A 434 -25.18 0.91 0.55
CA PRO A 434 -26.22 0.62 1.54
C PRO A 434 -27.30 -0.34 1.01
N TRP A 435 -27.71 -0.16 -0.25
CA TRP A 435 -28.77 -0.96 -0.87
C TRP A 435 -28.39 -2.43 -1.03
N LEU A 436 -27.15 -2.71 -1.46
CA LEU A 436 -26.58 -4.05 -1.52
C LEU A 436 -26.33 -4.65 -0.15
N THR A 437 -25.92 -3.84 0.82
CA THR A 437 -25.68 -4.26 2.21
C THR A 437 -26.97 -4.80 2.83
N GLU A 438 -28.08 -4.07 2.72
CA GLU A 438 -29.41 -4.50 3.18
C GLU A 438 -29.84 -5.83 2.56
N ARG A 439 -29.46 -6.08 1.30
CA ARG A 439 -29.80 -7.28 0.53
C ARG A 439 -28.81 -8.42 0.70
N ARG A 440 -27.89 -8.27 1.66
CA ARG A 440 -26.88 -9.27 2.04
C ARG A 440 -26.03 -9.69 0.84
N PHE A 441 -25.66 -8.74 -0.01
CA PHE A 441 -24.87 -9.00 -1.23
C PHE A 441 -23.57 -9.76 -0.93
N ILE A 442 -22.75 -9.27 0.01
CA ILE A 442 -21.45 -9.88 0.33
C ILE A 442 -21.57 -11.34 0.84
N PRO A 443 -22.45 -11.67 1.81
CA PRO A 443 -22.67 -13.06 2.21
C PRO A 443 -23.11 -13.98 1.06
N ARG A 444 -23.93 -13.49 0.14
CA ARG A 444 -24.40 -14.26 -1.03
C ARG A 444 -23.30 -14.46 -2.07
N LEU A 445 -22.53 -13.43 -2.34
CA LEU A 445 -21.32 -13.50 -3.17
C LEU A 445 -20.31 -14.50 -2.58
N GLU A 446 -20.08 -14.49 -1.27
CA GLU A 446 -19.22 -15.46 -0.59
C GLU A 446 -19.70 -16.90 -0.82
N GLN A 447 -20.99 -17.16 -0.67
CA GLN A 447 -21.56 -18.47 -0.92
C GLN A 447 -21.33 -18.92 -2.37
N LEU A 448 -21.56 -18.03 -3.34
CA LEU A 448 -21.31 -18.30 -4.75
C LEU A 448 -19.84 -18.65 -5.01
N VAL A 449 -18.91 -17.82 -4.54
CA VAL A 449 -17.45 -17.99 -4.70
C VAL A 449 -16.98 -19.31 -4.06
N ARG A 450 -17.55 -19.68 -2.91
CA ARG A 450 -17.19 -20.89 -2.17
C ARG A 450 -17.57 -22.19 -2.88
N ILE A 451 -18.73 -22.25 -3.54
CA ILE A 451 -19.25 -23.51 -4.10
C ILE A 451 -19.32 -23.54 -5.64
N GLY A 452 -19.34 -22.38 -6.29
CA GLY A 452 -19.57 -22.22 -7.73
C GLY A 452 -18.53 -22.90 -8.62
N ARG A 453 -17.30 -23.03 -8.13
CA ARG A 453 -16.19 -23.72 -8.81
C ARG A 453 -16.55 -25.06 -9.44
N LYS A 454 -17.29 -25.92 -8.72
CA LYS A 454 -17.66 -27.27 -9.20
C LYS A 454 -18.76 -27.24 -10.27
N TYR A 455 -19.42 -26.11 -10.43
CA TYR A 455 -20.53 -25.91 -11.36
C TYR A 455 -20.13 -24.99 -12.53
N GLY A 456 -18.84 -24.69 -12.67
CA GLY A 456 -18.33 -23.81 -13.70
C GLY A 456 -18.84 -22.37 -13.57
N ILE A 457 -19.14 -21.89 -12.35
CA ILE A 457 -19.54 -20.50 -12.09
C ILE A 457 -18.51 -19.89 -11.12
N VAL A 458 -17.76 -18.89 -11.57
CA VAL A 458 -16.64 -18.33 -10.82
C VAL A 458 -16.54 -16.82 -10.98
N VAL A 459 -15.91 -16.16 -10.01
CA VAL A 459 -15.84 -14.70 -9.94
C VAL A 459 -14.39 -14.21 -10.04
N LEU A 460 -14.19 -13.13 -10.77
CA LEU A 460 -12.96 -12.33 -10.78
C LEU A 460 -13.28 -10.92 -10.29
N THR A 461 -12.65 -10.48 -9.21
CA THR A 461 -12.96 -9.16 -8.62
C THR A 461 -11.80 -8.18 -8.77
N GLY A 462 -12.09 -6.95 -9.18
CA GLY A 462 -11.20 -5.80 -9.05
C GLY A 462 -11.52 -5.00 -7.78
N SER A 463 -10.52 -4.72 -6.95
CA SER A 463 -10.63 -3.79 -5.82
C SER A 463 -9.44 -2.84 -5.76
N GLN A 464 -9.55 -1.79 -4.95
CA GLN A 464 -8.46 -0.83 -4.74
C GLN A 464 -7.46 -1.31 -3.68
N SER A 465 -7.92 -2.12 -2.71
CA SER A 465 -7.04 -2.66 -1.68
C SER A 465 -7.37 -4.11 -1.29
N LEU A 466 -6.51 -4.68 -0.45
CA LEU A 466 -6.73 -5.97 0.22
C LEU A 466 -7.36 -5.85 1.61
N LEU A 467 -7.73 -4.64 2.03
CA LEU A 467 -8.27 -4.42 3.38
C LEU A 467 -9.64 -5.07 3.56
N ALA A 468 -9.96 -5.47 4.79
CA ALA A 468 -11.23 -6.18 5.07
C ALA A 468 -12.50 -5.39 4.69
N PRO A 469 -12.57 -4.05 4.86
CA PRO A 469 -13.75 -3.27 4.48
C PRO A 469 -14.15 -3.42 3.02
N ASP A 470 -13.19 -3.50 2.10
CA ASP A 470 -13.41 -3.67 0.64
C ASP A 470 -14.17 -4.95 0.28
N TYR A 471 -14.30 -5.88 1.23
CA TYR A 471 -14.99 -7.17 1.08
C TYR A 471 -16.15 -7.27 2.08
N GLY A 472 -16.72 -6.15 2.52
CA GLY A 472 -17.79 -6.11 3.52
C GLY A 472 -17.39 -6.75 4.85
N ASN A 473 -16.10 -6.64 5.22
CA ASN A 473 -15.47 -7.30 6.36
C ASN A 473 -15.48 -8.85 6.32
N SER A 474 -15.82 -9.47 5.18
CA SER A 474 -15.69 -10.92 5.01
C SER A 474 -14.25 -11.33 4.69
N THR A 475 -13.53 -11.78 5.71
CA THR A 475 -12.21 -12.41 5.53
C THR A 475 -12.29 -13.71 4.71
N PRO A 476 -13.32 -14.58 4.87
CA PRO A 476 -13.49 -15.76 4.02
C PRO A 476 -13.63 -15.41 2.53
N LEU A 477 -14.48 -14.43 2.17
CA LEU A 477 -14.65 -13.99 0.78
C LEU A 477 -13.31 -13.57 0.17
N ARG A 478 -12.59 -12.66 0.84
CA ARG A 478 -11.25 -12.24 0.42
C ARG A 478 -10.31 -13.42 0.25
N GLY A 479 -10.32 -14.37 1.19
CA GLY A 479 -9.50 -15.58 1.14
C GLY A 479 -9.80 -16.45 -0.09
N TYR A 480 -11.07 -16.69 -0.39
CA TYR A 480 -11.47 -17.51 -1.55
C TYR A 480 -11.18 -16.82 -2.90
N LEU A 481 -11.31 -15.49 -2.97
CA LEU A 481 -10.99 -14.72 -4.17
C LEU A 481 -9.46 -14.63 -4.40
N ALA A 482 -8.69 -14.47 -3.32
CA ALA A 482 -7.23 -14.40 -3.38
C ALA A 482 -6.57 -15.76 -3.64
N ALA A 483 -7.26 -16.86 -3.35
CA ALA A 483 -6.71 -18.19 -3.49
C ALA A 483 -6.33 -18.48 -4.94
N ARG A 484 -5.04 -18.76 -5.17
CA ARG A 484 -4.45 -19.24 -6.44
C ARG A 484 -4.51 -18.29 -7.65
N ASN A 485 -5.20 -17.15 -7.59
CA ASN A 485 -5.26 -16.15 -8.68
C ASN A 485 -5.35 -14.72 -8.10
N LEU A 486 -4.40 -14.31 -7.27
CA LEU A 486 -4.26 -12.92 -6.85
C LEU A 486 -3.23 -12.21 -7.71
N TYR A 487 -3.62 -11.07 -8.28
CA TYR A 487 -2.75 -10.08 -8.92
C TYR A 487 -2.73 -8.81 -8.09
N ALA A 488 -1.60 -8.54 -7.44
CA ALA A 488 -1.41 -7.36 -6.62
C ALA A 488 -0.59 -6.31 -7.38
N PHE A 489 -1.30 -5.33 -7.93
CA PHE A 489 -0.71 -4.17 -8.58
C PHE A 489 -0.22 -3.15 -7.55
N ARG A 490 0.52 -2.15 -8.01
CA ARG A 490 1.08 -1.12 -7.14
C ARG A 490 0.00 -0.47 -6.26
N ASN A 491 0.27 -0.45 -4.96
CA ASN A 491 -0.53 0.20 -3.93
C ASN A 491 0.42 0.81 -2.89
N GLY A 492 0.18 2.05 -2.46
CA GLY A 492 0.98 2.75 -1.46
C GLY A 492 0.91 2.14 -0.05
N ASN A 493 -0.09 1.30 0.22
CA ASN A 493 -0.28 0.67 1.52
C ASN A 493 0.67 -0.53 1.74
N LYS A 494 1.68 -0.32 2.58
CA LYS A 494 2.67 -1.35 2.95
C LYS A 494 2.07 -2.53 3.74
N SER A 495 0.87 -2.38 4.28
CA SER A 495 0.24 -3.38 5.17
C SER A 495 -0.34 -4.55 4.38
N GLU A 496 -0.56 -4.42 3.08
CA GLU A 496 -1.22 -5.42 2.25
C GLU A 496 -0.50 -6.77 2.19
N LYS A 497 0.84 -6.78 2.28
CA LYS A 497 1.63 -8.02 2.33
C LYS A 497 1.30 -8.92 3.53
N ALA A 498 0.77 -8.33 4.61
CA ALA A 498 0.45 -9.09 5.83
C ALA A 498 -0.94 -9.71 5.79
N VAL A 499 -1.75 -9.37 4.78
CA VAL A 499 -3.18 -9.67 4.76
C VAL A 499 -3.50 -10.95 3.99
N VAL A 500 -2.71 -11.28 2.97
CA VAL A 500 -2.89 -12.47 2.13
C VAL A 500 -1.62 -13.31 2.14
N SER A 501 -1.77 -14.60 2.49
CA SER A 501 -0.68 -15.58 2.40
C SER A 501 -0.20 -15.72 0.95
N GLY A 502 1.11 -15.72 0.74
CA GLY A 502 1.74 -15.77 -0.58
C GLY A 502 2.06 -14.42 -1.21
N LEU A 503 1.55 -13.29 -0.69
CA LEU A 503 1.97 -11.94 -1.10
C LEU A 503 3.10 -11.45 -0.19
N GLU A 504 4.28 -12.07 -0.30
CA GLU A 504 5.39 -11.83 0.64
C GLU A 504 6.06 -10.45 0.43
N ILE A 505 5.92 -9.89 -0.76
CA ILE A 505 6.45 -8.58 -1.14
C ILE A 505 5.30 -7.56 -1.18
N ALA A 506 5.46 -6.46 -0.43
CA ALA A 506 4.49 -5.36 -0.45
C ALA A 506 4.41 -4.74 -1.85
N PRO A 507 3.23 -4.64 -2.48
CA PRO A 507 3.07 -4.05 -3.82
C PRO A 507 3.55 -2.59 -3.93
N SER A 508 3.67 -1.88 -2.80
CA SER A 508 4.25 -0.53 -2.73
C SER A 508 5.67 -0.39 -3.29
N VAL A 509 6.42 -1.51 -3.40
CA VAL A 509 7.78 -1.49 -3.94
C VAL A 509 7.81 -1.56 -5.47
N LEU A 510 6.68 -1.90 -6.11
CA LEU A 510 6.57 -1.97 -7.56
C LEU A 510 6.90 -0.60 -8.18
N PRO A 511 7.57 -0.54 -9.35
CA PRO A 511 7.85 0.71 -10.04
C PRO A 511 6.59 1.54 -10.32
N PRO A 512 6.72 2.88 -10.43
CA PRO A 512 5.61 3.70 -10.88
C PRO A 512 5.35 3.44 -12.37
N GLY A 513 4.10 3.61 -12.79
CA GLY A 513 3.64 3.26 -14.14
C GLY A 513 2.69 2.06 -14.12
N GLY A 514 1.71 2.05 -15.02
CA GLY A 514 0.68 1.02 -15.06
C GLY A 514 1.22 -0.35 -15.50
N GLY A 515 0.58 -1.40 -14.96
CA GLY A 515 0.71 -2.79 -15.38
C GLY A 515 1.61 -3.66 -14.51
N TYR A 516 2.40 -3.09 -13.59
CA TYR A 516 3.27 -3.89 -12.71
C TYR A 516 2.45 -4.60 -11.63
N ALA A 517 2.71 -5.89 -11.42
CA ALA A 517 2.06 -6.69 -10.40
C ALA A 517 2.97 -7.78 -9.80
N PHE A 518 2.57 -8.27 -8.64
CA PHE A 518 2.95 -9.59 -8.12
C PHE A 518 1.78 -10.55 -8.28
N SER A 519 2.06 -11.82 -8.54
CA SER A 519 1.04 -12.87 -8.59
C SER A 519 1.31 -13.95 -7.55
N THR A 520 0.31 -14.33 -6.77
CA THR A 520 0.43 -15.50 -5.86
C THR A 520 0.08 -16.82 -6.57
N GLY A 521 -0.58 -16.73 -7.73
CA GLY A 521 -1.06 -17.90 -8.48
C GLY A 521 0.01 -18.63 -9.27
N SER A 522 1.08 -17.93 -9.65
CA SER A 522 2.21 -18.49 -10.38
C SER A 522 3.21 -19.22 -9.48
N GLY A 523 3.07 -19.14 -8.15
CA GLY A 523 4.03 -19.72 -7.19
C GLY A 523 5.37 -18.99 -7.15
N ARG A 524 5.41 -17.70 -7.57
CA ARG A 524 6.64 -16.95 -7.78
C ARG A 524 6.55 -15.55 -7.21
N LEU A 525 7.66 -15.06 -6.68
CA LEU A 525 7.74 -13.69 -6.12
C LEU A 525 8.26 -12.67 -7.14
N ALA A 526 8.56 -13.12 -8.36
CA ALA A 526 9.01 -12.25 -9.43
C ALA A 526 7.92 -11.25 -9.84
N MET A 527 8.31 -9.98 -9.92
CA MET A 527 7.48 -8.94 -10.51
C MET A 527 7.18 -9.28 -11.98
N LEU A 528 5.96 -9.01 -12.41
CA LEU A 528 5.53 -9.09 -13.81
C LEU A 528 5.00 -7.73 -14.27
N ARG A 529 4.85 -7.56 -15.59
CA ARG A 529 4.09 -6.44 -16.16
C ARG A 529 3.06 -6.95 -17.15
N VAL A 530 1.80 -6.64 -16.88
CA VAL A 530 0.67 -6.97 -17.76
C VAL A 530 0.84 -6.27 -19.10
N ALA A 531 0.64 -7.01 -20.18
CA ALA A 531 0.70 -6.51 -21.53
C ALA A 531 -0.49 -5.60 -21.82
N TRP A 532 -0.25 -4.49 -22.51
CA TRP A 532 -1.24 -3.48 -22.80
C TRP A 532 -1.04 -2.87 -24.20
N SER A 533 -2.11 -2.36 -24.78
CA SER A 533 -2.09 -1.58 -26.02
C SER A 533 -2.98 -0.34 -25.87
N PRO A 534 -2.62 0.82 -26.46
CA PRO A 534 -3.51 1.99 -26.46
C PRO A 534 -4.89 1.71 -27.04
N ASP A 535 -4.94 0.81 -28.00
CA ASP A 535 -6.16 0.29 -28.58
C ASP A 535 -6.28 -1.19 -28.19
N MET A 536 -6.89 -1.43 -27.03
CA MET A 536 -7.27 -2.78 -26.60
C MET A 536 -8.51 -3.27 -27.36
N ALA A 537 -9.39 -2.35 -27.80
CA ALA A 537 -10.67 -2.66 -28.41
C ALA A 537 -10.51 -3.42 -29.74
N ARG A 538 -9.54 -3.05 -30.58
CA ARG A 538 -9.22 -3.81 -31.81
C ARG A 538 -8.93 -5.30 -31.60
N HIS A 539 -8.51 -5.70 -30.39
CA HIS A 539 -8.21 -7.09 -30.06
C HIS A 539 -9.45 -7.86 -29.57
N ALA A 540 -10.55 -7.16 -29.32
CA ALA A 540 -11.85 -7.74 -29.04
C ALA A 540 -12.66 -8.02 -30.32
N ASP A 541 -12.30 -7.39 -31.44
CA ASP A 541 -12.98 -7.58 -32.72
C ASP A 541 -12.97 -9.05 -33.17
N GLY A 542 -14.14 -9.58 -33.48
CA GLY A 542 -14.31 -10.96 -33.97
C GLY A 542 -14.22 -12.04 -32.90
N LEU A 543 -14.13 -11.69 -31.61
CA LEU A 543 -14.25 -12.68 -30.54
C LEU A 543 -15.65 -13.30 -30.49
N PRO A 544 -15.78 -14.62 -30.24
CA PRO A 544 -17.05 -15.31 -30.33
C PRO A 544 -17.99 -14.93 -29.17
N THR A 545 -19.28 -14.85 -29.48
CA THR A 545 -20.34 -14.88 -28.48
C THR A 545 -20.60 -16.34 -28.09
N THR A 546 -20.63 -16.61 -26.79
CA THR A 546 -20.79 -17.98 -26.27
C THR A 546 -22.20 -18.11 -25.70
N ALA A 547 -23.01 -19.04 -26.23
CA ALA A 547 -24.34 -19.30 -25.70
C ALA A 547 -24.27 -20.32 -24.55
N LEU A 548 -25.03 -20.09 -23.47
CA LEU A 548 -25.14 -21.04 -22.37
C LEU A 548 -25.85 -22.33 -22.79
N ASP A 549 -25.67 -23.40 -22.01
CA ASP A 549 -26.50 -24.59 -22.13
C ASP A 549 -27.99 -24.24 -21.89
N PRO A 550 -28.95 -24.92 -22.56
CA PRO A 550 -30.35 -24.51 -22.57
C PRO A 550 -30.98 -24.36 -21.18
N ASP A 551 -30.65 -25.28 -20.27
CA ASP A 551 -31.18 -25.28 -18.90
C ASP A 551 -30.62 -24.11 -18.08
N THR A 552 -29.31 -23.84 -18.19
CA THR A 552 -28.71 -22.69 -17.52
C THR A 552 -29.19 -21.37 -18.12
N GLU A 553 -29.34 -21.28 -19.45
CA GLU A 553 -29.89 -20.09 -20.11
C GLU A 553 -31.32 -19.80 -19.63
N LEU A 554 -32.19 -20.82 -19.57
CA LEU A 554 -33.55 -20.68 -19.05
C LEU A 554 -33.56 -20.17 -17.59
N ALA A 555 -32.62 -20.64 -16.76
CA ALA A 555 -32.50 -20.22 -15.37
C ALA A 555 -32.13 -18.74 -15.22
N ILE A 556 -31.29 -18.24 -16.12
CA ILE A 556 -30.74 -16.88 -16.13
C ILE A 556 -31.69 -15.88 -16.83
N ALA A 557 -32.35 -16.29 -17.92
CA ALA A 557 -33.12 -15.41 -18.80
C ALA A 557 -34.17 -14.57 -18.05
N ARG A 558 -34.79 -15.11 -17.01
CA ARG A 558 -35.80 -14.40 -16.17
C ARG A 558 -35.26 -13.19 -15.40
N PHE A 559 -33.94 -13.09 -15.22
CA PHE A 559 -33.28 -11.98 -14.54
C PHE A 559 -32.58 -11.02 -15.49
N ARG A 560 -32.34 -11.46 -16.74
CA ARG A 560 -31.76 -10.60 -17.75
C ARG A 560 -32.79 -9.50 -18.06
N PRO A 561 -32.41 -8.22 -18.07
CA PRO A 561 -33.32 -7.18 -18.52
C PRO A 561 -33.82 -7.51 -19.94
N ALA A 562 -35.04 -7.07 -20.28
CA ALA A 562 -35.52 -7.14 -21.66
C ALA A 562 -34.45 -6.48 -22.56
N ALA A 563 -34.15 -7.12 -23.69
CA ALA A 563 -32.98 -6.88 -24.54
C ALA A 563 -32.45 -5.44 -24.44
N GLU A 564 -31.18 -5.30 -24.03
CA GLU A 564 -30.50 -4.01 -23.92
C GLU A 564 -30.66 -3.24 -25.23
N ALA A 565 -30.94 -1.95 -25.08
CA ALA A 565 -31.05 -1.05 -26.19
C ALA A 565 -29.71 -0.99 -26.93
N ASP A 566 -29.76 -0.93 -28.27
CA ASP A 566 -28.62 -0.75 -29.17
C ASP A 566 -27.58 0.23 -28.57
N PRO A 567 -26.26 0.01 -28.69
CA PRO A 567 -25.23 0.98 -28.32
C PRO A 567 -25.54 2.44 -28.73
N ALA A 568 -26.22 2.64 -29.86
CA ALA A 568 -26.71 3.96 -30.27
C ALA A 568 -27.75 4.56 -29.30
N THR A 569 -28.62 3.74 -28.73
CA THR A 569 -29.61 4.11 -27.71
C THR A 569 -28.96 4.41 -26.36
N ALA A 570 -28.00 3.60 -25.91
CA ALA A 570 -27.23 3.89 -24.69
C ALA A 570 -26.48 5.23 -24.80
N PHE A 571 -25.87 5.51 -25.96
CA PHE A 571 -25.27 6.80 -26.26
C PHE A 571 -26.30 7.94 -26.26
N ALA A 572 -27.47 7.73 -26.88
CA ALA A 572 -28.54 8.72 -26.89
C ALA A 572 -29.07 9.03 -25.48
N GLU A 573 -29.23 8.02 -24.62
CA GLU A 573 -29.64 8.18 -23.23
C GLU A 573 -28.62 8.97 -22.41
N GLN A 574 -27.32 8.65 -22.52
CA GLN A 574 -26.27 9.41 -21.82
C GLN A 574 -26.18 10.85 -22.34
N THR A 575 -26.32 11.06 -23.64
CA THR A 575 -26.39 12.39 -24.25
C THR A 575 -27.60 13.17 -23.74
N ALA A 576 -28.76 12.52 -23.60
CA ALA A 576 -29.97 13.12 -23.04
C ALA A 576 -29.80 13.48 -21.57
N LYS A 577 -29.24 12.58 -20.73
CA LYS A 577 -28.90 12.86 -19.33
C LYS A 577 -27.98 14.08 -19.21
N LEU A 578 -26.93 14.13 -20.03
CA LEU A 578 -26.00 15.27 -20.07
C LEU A 578 -26.69 16.57 -20.50
N ALA A 579 -27.59 16.51 -21.48
CA ALA A 579 -28.37 17.67 -21.92
C ALA A 579 -29.31 18.19 -20.81
N VAL A 580 -29.98 17.29 -20.07
CA VAL A 580 -30.81 17.64 -18.91
C VAL A 580 -29.98 18.29 -17.82
N TRP A 581 -28.82 17.71 -17.47
CA TRP A 581 -27.92 18.30 -16.49
C TRP A 581 -27.43 19.68 -16.92
N ARG A 582 -27.04 19.87 -18.19
CA ARG A 582 -26.63 21.17 -18.75
C ARG A 582 -27.75 22.21 -18.64
N ALA A 583 -28.99 21.81 -18.95
CA ALA A 583 -30.16 22.67 -18.82
C ALA A 583 -30.43 23.08 -17.35
N GLN A 584 -30.24 22.15 -16.40
CA GLN A 584 -30.37 22.43 -14.96
C GLN A 584 -29.29 23.38 -14.42
N GLN A 585 -28.08 23.36 -15.00
CA GLN A 585 -26.98 24.25 -14.60
C GLN A 585 -27.05 25.66 -15.23
N GLY A 586 -28.14 25.99 -15.93
CA GLY A 586 -28.30 27.31 -16.54
C GLY A 586 -27.37 27.57 -17.74
N ALA A 587 -26.73 26.54 -18.28
CA ALA A 587 -26.03 26.65 -19.55
C ALA A 587 -27.08 26.77 -20.67
N GLY A 588 -27.40 28.01 -21.04
CA GLY A 588 -28.29 28.33 -22.15
C GLY A 588 -27.95 27.51 -23.39
N ALA A 589 -28.99 27.02 -24.05
CA ALA A 589 -28.91 26.21 -25.26
C ALA A 589 -27.90 26.78 -26.28
N VAL A 590 -27.01 25.92 -26.77
CA VAL A 590 -26.26 26.11 -28.02
C VAL A 590 -26.83 25.07 -29.00
N PRO A 591 -27.12 25.46 -30.27
CA PRO A 591 -28.11 24.78 -31.08
C PRO A 591 -27.69 23.36 -31.49
N ALA A 592 -28.70 22.52 -31.65
CA ALA A 592 -28.60 21.19 -32.20
C ALA A 592 -27.75 21.18 -33.48
N ALA A 593 -26.69 20.38 -33.48
CA ALA A 593 -26.07 19.94 -34.71
C ALA A 593 -27.13 19.15 -35.51
N THR A 594 -27.35 19.59 -36.74
CA THR A 594 -28.26 19.03 -37.73
C THR A 594 -28.06 17.53 -37.89
N VAL A 595 -29.06 16.76 -37.45
CA VAL A 595 -29.28 15.39 -37.94
C VAL A 595 -29.99 15.52 -39.30
N PRO A 596 -29.53 14.87 -40.37
CA PRO A 596 -30.30 14.79 -41.61
C PRO A 596 -31.60 14.02 -41.32
N LEU A 597 -32.74 14.69 -41.48
CA LEU A 597 -34.04 14.03 -41.55
C LEU A 597 -34.05 13.12 -42.78
N ASP A 598 -34.31 11.83 -42.58
CA ASP A 598 -35.20 11.09 -43.46
C ASP A 598 -35.88 9.92 -42.73
N ALA A 599 -37.17 9.76 -43.04
CA ALA A 599 -38.12 8.71 -42.66
C ALA A 599 -38.86 8.78 -41.29
N GLY A 600 -39.99 9.50 -41.30
CA GLY A 600 -41.32 8.94 -40.96
C GLY A 600 -41.77 8.87 -39.48
N PRO A 601 -42.90 9.49 -39.09
CA PRO A 601 -43.39 9.48 -37.71
C PRO A 601 -44.14 8.19 -37.39
N THR A 602 -43.69 7.46 -36.37
CA THR A 602 -44.54 6.48 -35.66
C THR A 602 -44.75 7.01 -34.24
N ALA A 603 -45.99 7.40 -33.92
CA ALA A 603 -46.34 8.00 -32.65
C ALA A 603 -46.19 6.99 -31.50
N LEU A 604 -45.44 7.36 -30.45
CA LEU A 604 -45.50 6.74 -29.13
C LEU A 604 -46.61 7.40 -28.29
N PRO A 605 -47.37 6.66 -27.47
CA PRO A 605 -48.49 7.20 -26.71
C PRO A 605 -48.00 8.09 -25.55
N ALA A 606 -48.72 9.21 -25.36
CA ALA A 606 -48.52 10.12 -24.24
C ALA A 606 -48.87 9.45 -22.91
N ALA A 607 -47.89 9.27 -22.03
CA ALA A 607 -48.12 8.99 -20.62
C ALA A 607 -48.60 10.27 -19.93
N ALA A 608 -49.93 10.45 -19.92
CA ALA A 608 -50.60 11.35 -19.01
C ALA A 608 -50.58 10.74 -17.60
N GLY A 609 -49.94 11.42 -16.65
CA GLY A 609 -50.05 11.09 -15.23
C GLY A 609 -48.76 11.27 -14.46
N LEU A 610 -48.44 12.52 -14.09
CA LEU A 610 -47.78 12.92 -12.84
C LEU A 610 -47.70 14.46 -12.80
N ALA A 611 -48.87 15.10 -12.87
CA ALA A 611 -49.03 16.47 -12.43
C ALA A 611 -49.33 16.43 -10.93
N GLY A 612 -48.40 16.88 -10.09
CA GLY A 612 -48.65 17.11 -8.67
C GLY A 612 -47.66 16.45 -7.72
N LEU A 613 -46.39 16.87 -7.76
CA LEU A 613 -45.52 16.81 -6.58
C LEU A 613 -44.73 18.13 -6.53
N ALA A 614 -45.15 19.00 -5.62
CA ALA A 614 -44.48 20.26 -5.32
C ALA A 614 -43.12 19.98 -4.66
N VAL A 615 -42.06 20.54 -5.22
CA VAL A 615 -40.72 20.56 -4.64
C VAL A 615 -40.64 21.73 -3.65
N PRO A 616 -40.30 21.52 -2.37
CA PRO A 616 -39.93 22.63 -1.49
C PRO A 616 -38.62 23.27 -1.97
N SER A 617 -38.69 24.58 -2.23
CA SER A 617 -37.57 25.42 -2.66
C SER A 617 -36.52 25.58 -1.56
N ALA A 618 -35.35 24.94 -1.69
CA ALA A 618 -34.11 25.36 -1.02
C ALA A 618 -32.85 24.67 -1.58
N LEU A 619 -32.56 24.82 -2.88
CA LEU A 619 -31.21 24.60 -3.43
C LEU A 619 -30.99 25.61 -4.57
N THR A 620 -30.73 26.88 -4.21
CA THR A 620 -30.22 27.86 -5.17
C THR A 620 -28.70 27.94 -5.10
N ALA A 621 -28.12 28.05 -6.28
CA ALA A 621 -26.70 28.12 -6.58
C ALA A 621 -26.00 29.30 -5.89
N ALA A 622 -25.07 28.98 -5.00
CA ALA A 622 -23.95 29.84 -4.65
C ALA A 622 -22.90 28.97 -3.94
N ASN A 623 -22.02 28.31 -4.70
CA ASN A 623 -20.66 27.91 -4.30
C ASN A 623 -19.94 27.21 -5.48
N VAL A 624 -19.64 27.99 -6.52
CA VAL A 624 -18.51 27.68 -7.42
C VAL A 624 -17.45 28.73 -7.14
N ILE A 625 -16.30 28.35 -6.59
CA ILE A 625 -15.08 29.17 -6.69
C ILE A 625 -13.91 28.28 -7.15
N PRO A 626 -13.13 28.73 -8.16
CA PRO A 626 -12.02 27.98 -8.76
C PRO A 626 -10.78 27.92 -7.87
N ILE A 627 -9.93 26.92 -8.15
CA ILE A 627 -8.63 26.70 -7.52
C ILE A 627 -7.65 27.85 -7.85
N HIS A 628 -7.28 28.68 -6.87
CA HIS A 628 -6.03 29.45 -6.85
C HIS A 628 -5.39 29.46 -5.45
N ARG A 629 -4.05 29.41 -5.41
CA ARG A 629 -3.18 29.28 -4.23
C ARG A 629 -2.64 30.66 -3.79
N PRO A 630 -2.04 30.77 -2.59
CA PRO A 630 -2.61 31.36 -1.39
C PRO A 630 -2.21 32.85 -1.19
N ALA A 631 -3.10 33.63 -0.59
CA ALA A 631 -2.74 34.89 0.06
C ALA A 631 -3.53 35.06 1.37
N THR A 632 -2.75 35.41 2.39
CA THR A 632 -3.06 35.93 3.73
C THR A 632 -4.52 36.34 3.97
N SER A 633 -5.22 35.65 4.88
CA SER A 633 -6.55 36.04 5.33
C SER A 633 -6.46 37.08 6.44
N ALA A 634 -6.94 38.29 6.15
CA ALA A 634 -7.49 39.20 7.14
C ALA A 634 -9.00 39.01 7.18
N ALA A 635 -9.57 38.92 8.38
CA ALA A 635 -11.00 38.80 8.62
C ALA A 635 -11.76 40.04 8.12
N PRO A 636 -13.03 39.89 7.71
CA PRO A 636 -14.07 40.50 8.53
C PRO A 636 -15.34 39.64 8.72
N ALA A 637 -16.00 39.96 9.83
CA ALA A 637 -17.24 39.40 10.35
C ALA A 637 -18.47 39.78 9.52
N THR A 638 -19.51 38.94 9.53
CA THR A 638 -20.94 39.34 9.66
C THR A 638 -21.82 38.12 10.03
N SER A 639 -22.40 38.21 11.23
CA SER A 639 -23.78 37.90 11.67
C SER A 639 -24.62 36.71 11.14
N ALA A 640 -24.73 35.70 12.00
CA ALA A 640 -25.90 34.91 12.42
C ALA A 640 -27.13 34.72 11.50
N ALA A 641 -27.30 33.47 11.04
CA ALA A 641 -28.59 32.79 10.91
C ALA A 641 -28.49 31.45 11.68
N VAL A 642 -29.48 31.16 12.52
CA VAL A 642 -29.54 30.01 13.43
C VAL A 642 -29.98 28.78 12.63
N GLU A 643 -29.02 27.93 12.23
CA GLU A 643 -29.29 26.55 11.80
C GLU A 643 -29.28 25.62 13.02
N ALA A 644 -30.27 24.76 13.12
CA ALA A 644 -30.42 23.77 14.19
C ALA A 644 -29.18 22.85 14.25
N GLY A 645 -28.55 22.79 15.42
CA GLY A 645 -27.36 21.96 15.65
C GLY A 645 -27.61 20.46 15.49
N PRO A 646 -26.54 19.66 15.32
CA PRO A 646 -26.64 18.20 15.20
C PRO A 646 -27.33 17.58 16.41
N ASP A 647 -28.20 16.60 16.17
CA ASP A 647 -28.92 15.85 17.22
C ASP A 647 -27.93 15.08 18.11
N LEU A 648 -27.73 15.59 19.33
CA LEU A 648 -26.77 15.04 20.30
C LEU A 648 -27.23 13.69 20.87
N GLU A 649 -28.52 13.33 20.76
CA GLU A 649 -29.05 12.06 21.24
C GLU A 649 -28.68 10.88 20.32
N ALA A 650 -28.31 11.14 19.07
CA ALA A 650 -27.87 10.13 18.10
C ALA A 650 -26.39 9.70 18.26
N LEU A 651 -25.64 10.31 19.18
CA LEU A 651 -24.24 9.97 19.44
C LEU A 651 -24.11 8.60 20.13
N SER A 652 -23.06 7.83 19.78
CA SER A 652 -22.75 6.59 20.50
C SER A 652 -22.36 6.87 21.97
N SER A 653 -22.54 5.89 22.85
CA SER A 653 -22.20 6.03 24.28
C SER A 653 -20.76 6.48 24.52
N SER A 654 -19.81 6.02 23.70
CA SER A 654 -18.41 6.46 23.78
C SER A 654 -18.21 7.91 23.33
N GLN A 655 -18.95 8.39 22.32
CA GLN A 655 -18.91 9.79 21.89
C GLN A 655 -19.57 10.70 22.93
N GLN A 656 -20.68 10.28 23.53
CA GLN A 656 -21.35 11.02 24.61
C GLN A 656 -20.41 11.22 25.81
N SER A 657 -19.74 10.17 26.29
CA SER A 657 -18.76 10.29 27.38
C SER A 657 -17.58 11.20 27.04
N VAL A 658 -17.12 11.20 25.79
CA VAL A 658 -16.06 12.13 25.34
C VAL A 658 -16.57 13.58 25.26
N VAL A 659 -17.82 13.81 24.82
CA VAL A 659 -18.45 15.14 24.83
C VAL A 659 -18.58 15.68 26.25
N GLU A 660 -19.00 14.84 27.21
CA GLU A 660 -19.07 15.23 28.62
C GLU A 660 -17.70 15.60 29.18
N ALA A 661 -16.66 14.80 28.87
CA ALA A 661 -15.30 15.09 29.30
C ALA A 661 -14.76 16.40 28.69
N LEU A 662 -15.10 16.70 27.43
CA LEU A 662 -14.74 17.97 26.78
C LEU A 662 -15.49 19.15 27.40
N ARG A 663 -16.79 19.00 27.71
CA ARG A 663 -17.59 20.02 28.42
C ARG A 663 -17.08 20.27 29.85
N ALA A 664 -16.56 19.24 30.52
CA ALA A 664 -15.91 19.34 31.82
C ALA A 664 -14.50 19.99 31.75
N GLY A 665 -14.05 20.40 30.56
CA GLY A 665 -12.79 21.12 30.37
C GLY A 665 -11.55 20.22 30.20
N HIS A 666 -11.70 18.91 30.04
CA HIS A 666 -10.58 18.03 29.75
C HIS A 666 -10.18 18.13 28.28
N GLN A 667 -9.06 18.81 28.01
CA GLN A 667 -8.62 19.08 26.64
C GLN A 667 -7.58 18.09 26.11
N ARG A 668 -6.89 17.34 26.98
CA ARG A 668 -5.87 16.36 26.57
C ARG A 668 -6.48 14.99 26.35
N THR A 669 -6.13 14.33 25.24
CA THR A 669 -6.59 12.97 24.90
C THR A 669 -6.35 11.97 26.04
N GLY A 670 -5.22 12.07 26.75
CA GLY A 670 -4.93 11.25 27.93
C GLY A 670 -5.78 11.58 29.16
N ALA A 671 -6.11 12.86 29.37
CA ALA A 671 -7.00 13.28 30.46
C ALA A 671 -8.45 12.87 30.20
N ILE A 672 -8.90 12.96 28.94
CA ILE A 672 -10.21 12.46 28.50
C ILE A 672 -10.29 10.94 28.69
N ALA A 673 -9.24 10.19 28.36
CA ALA A 673 -9.18 8.75 28.60
C ALA A 673 -9.23 8.39 30.08
N ALA A 674 -8.51 9.13 30.93
CA ALA A 674 -8.56 8.94 32.37
C ALA A 674 -9.96 9.24 32.95
N GLN A 675 -10.64 10.28 32.46
CA GLN A 675 -11.96 10.69 32.93
C GLN A 675 -13.08 9.75 32.46
N THR A 676 -13.00 9.27 31.22
CA THR A 676 -14.05 8.41 30.61
C THR A 676 -13.84 6.92 30.90
N GLY A 677 -12.67 6.52 31.40
CA GLY A 677 -12.29 5.10 31.56
C GLY A 677 -12.07 4.35 30.24
N LEU A 678 -12.16 5.04 29.10
CA LEU A 678 -11.97 4.46 27.77
C LEU A 678 -10.48 4.33 27.43
N ARG A 679 -10.12 3.30 26.65
CA ARG A 679 -8.75 3.14 26.14
C ARG A 679 -8.39 4.27 25.17
N LEU A 680 -7.13 4.72 25.20
CA LEU A 680 -6.62 5.82 24.34
C LEU A 680 -7.00 5.72 22.84
N PRO A 681 -6.95 4.54 22.18
CA PRO A 681 -7.37 4.43 20.78
C PRO A 681 -8.87 4.67 20.57
N ALA A 682 -9.72 4.27 21.53
CA ALA A 682 -11.16 4.49 21.46
C ALA A 682 -11.50 5.98 21.65
N VAL A 683 -10.80 6.65 22.57
CA VAL A 683 -10.92 8.11 22.77
C VAL A 683 -10.46 8.88 21.53
N SER A 684 -9.32 8.48 20.94
CA SER A 684 -8.83 9.12 19.71
C SER A 684 -9.81 8.95 18.55
N LYS A 685 -10.43 7.77 18.42
CA LYS A 685 -11.43 7.49 17.37
C LYS A 685 -12.71 8.30 17.60
N ALA A 686 -13.19 8.39 18.85
CA ALA A 686 -14.35 9.18 19.20
C ALA A 686 -14.13 10.69 18.98
N LEU A 687 -12.95 11.21 19.33
CA LEU A 687 -12.57 12.61 19.10
C LEU A 687 -12.47 12.96 17.61
N SER A 688 -11.92 12.07 16.79
CA SER A 688 -11.91 12.26 15.33
C SER A 688 -13.33 12.29 14.76
N ALA A 689 -14.19 11.36 15.17
CA ALA A 689 -15.58 11.34 14.72
C ALA A 689 -16.37 12.59 15.19
N LEU A 690 -16.12 13.09 16.40
CA LEU A 690 -16.71 14.35 16.89
C LEU A 690 -16.18 15.57 16.12
N ALA A 691 -14.93 15.54 15.67
CA ALA A 691 -14.37 16.61 14.84
C ALA A 691 -14.94 16.62 13.43
N ASP A 692 -15.18 15.43 12.85
CA ASP A 692 -15.87 15.30 11.56
C ASP A 692 -17.32 15.84 11.63
N LEU A 693 -17.94 15.76 12.81
CA LEU A 693 -19.27 16.32 13.10
C LEU A 693 -19.24 17.82 13.51
N GLY A 694 -18.06 18.47 13.52
CA GLY A 694 -17.91 19.86 13.93
C GLY A 694 -18.13 20.12 15.43
N LEU A 695 -18.15 19.06 16.24
CA LEU A 695 -18.36 19.11 17.69
C LEU A 695 -17.07 19.19 18.49
N ALA A 696 -15.91 18.85 17.92
CA ALA A 696 -14.62 19.02 18.58
C ALA A 696 -13.55 19.54 17.61
N GLU A 697 -12.64 20.39 18.09
CA GLU A 697 -11.54 20.91 17.27
C GLU A 697 -10.19 20.51 17.84
N ARG A 698 -9.25 20.11 16.95
CA ARG A 698 -7.89 19.74 17.34
C ARG A 698 -6.96 20.95 17.27
N VAL A 699 -6.68 21.56 18.42
CA VAL A 699 -5.82 22.75 18.53
C VAL A 699 -4.33 22.40 18.40
N ALA A 700 -3.92 21.24 18.92
CA ALA A 700 -2.55 20.73 18.80
C ALA A 700 -2.52 19.21 18.92
N HIS A 701 -1.36 18.59 18.71
CA HIS A 701 -1.23 17.14 18.85
C HIS A 701 -1.68 16.67 20.25
N GLY A 702 -2.76 15.90 20.31
CA GLY A 702 -3.35 15.39 21.54
C GLY A 702 -4.21 16.39 22.35
N ASN A 703 -4.34 17.64 21.90
CA ASN A 703 -5.17 18.68 22.51
C ASN A 703 -6.42 18.97 21.68
N TRP A 704 -7.56 19.00 22.35
CA TRP A 704 -8.89 19.15 21.78
C TRP A 704 -9.70 20.17 22.57
N VAL A 705 -10.53 20.94 21.88
CA VAL A 705 -11.50 21.87 22.48
C VAL A 705 -12.90 21.55 21.96
N PRO A 706 -13.96 21.78 22.75
CA PRO A 706 -15.32 21.67 22.25
C PRO A 706 -15.57 22.70 21.14
N ALA A 707 -16.34 22.32 20.13
CA ALA A 707 -16.71 23.15 18.98
C ALA A 707 -18.23 23.03 18.70
N GLY A 708 -18.77 23.96 17.90
CA GLY A 708 -20.18 23.94 17.52
C GLY A 708 -21.14 23.91 18.72
N ALA A 709 -22.15 23.03 18.66
CA ALA A 709 -23.22 22.92 19.66
C ALA A 709 -22.77 22.45 21.06
N ILE A 710 -21.50 22.08 21.26
CA ILE A 710 -20.95 21.72 22.58
C ILE A 710 -19.98 22.76 23.14
N ALA A 711 -19.76 23.88 22.44
CA ALA A 711 -18.84 24.95 22.85
C ALA A 711 -19.41 25.86 23.97
N ASP A 712 -20.73 25.92 24.15
CA ASP A 712 -21.33 26.73 25.22
C ASP A 712 -21.34 25.99 26.57
N PRO A 713 -20.80 26.60 27.66
CA PRO A 713 -20.99 26.08 28.99
C PRO A 713 -22.45 26.29 29.41
N ALA A 714 -23.14 25.20 29.78
CA ALA A 714 -24.46 25.27 30.39
C ALA A 714 -24.42 26.23 31.60
N VAL A 715 -25.01 27.41 31.44
CA VAL A 715 -25.36 28.29 32.54
C VAL A 715 -26.45 27.59 33.36
N LYS A 716 -26.17 27.43 34.65
CA LYS A 716 -27.03 26.82 35.69
C LYS A 716 -28.45 27.39 35.65
N SER A 717 -29.44 26.53 35.88
CA SER A 717 -30.61 26.90 36.69
C SER A 717 -30.89 25.83 37.72
N SER A 718 -31.02 26.31 38.96
CA SER A 718 -31.69 25.71 40.11
C SER A 718 -32.98 24.97 39.78
#